data_AF-A0A7S0XDT4-F1
#
_entry.id   AF-A0A7S0XDT4-F1
#
_cell.length_a   1.000
_cell.length_b   1.000
_cell.length_c   1.000
_cell.angle_alpha   90.00
_cell.angle_beta   90.00
_cell.angle_gamma   90.00
#
_symmetry.space_group_name_H-M   'P 1'
#
loop_
_entity.id
_entity.type
_entity.pdbx_description
1 polymer ?
#
loop_
_entity_poly.entity_id
_entity_poly.type
_entity_poly.pdbx_seq_one_letter_code
_entity_poly.pdbx_strand_id
1 'polypeptide(L)'
;MSKGYGSLKTLSIASNDNNFRKIDVNEYINDLERQDDVKKFGRGKFLIFLVILAISGVIAYSRVDLLLYSKISTVFIQKPPVKATPINVSNNQVSKTIDPTIMSLTATNEYGEYQGAYPWLESGVLVEPYKLTTLTLSGNSVDNSYFVWSIDYEDEILATTTDPTYEITLYSTGNYFLTVKAYDVDTDELKETKTATLFCKYVKRELRSLTIADREKFLDAAVIMWKIDTEAGKAIYGDNYYSIQSFTEEHALASNDIRCDSFHEGSGFLTHHLAITNSFEASLRAIDPSVTLPYWDFTIEGQQIKEAGQSPSYFLEVTPFLSDEWFGSVDENDHIIDSRWKGTAMPKATETTTVSPNSYGYIRSYWNNNNDKEVTRHLFDICGYEATNKLIPSCSSHYDVLNTKTLGSFQLLSPSDGHGPLHVHLGGMGGDCTQVFADFMEKYADVLNADMTQEEVKELGLEQGWQWGYTAPRMAIFRQEIMGEYFHIYRSLWRSHMCARDNTPQLLECPEYCDVDTPMSECKCSIAKYETGETDWEDVYYCVLSTRVRNTFLKLFGEDFVVELIDTISNTSIKEGEMLEAASPADITFWVIHPTIERLLIAKRLPNVNFMGTSVFQKWGTVDGSEESWLSYSYYSQAENANKYYTDAYTCVGHEATDPVLPDKLPFVDGFYEYADTDNDGIVTNWEYFLATNPNLPDGLDYVYDHFNWDHCANKQLFFGHERVGSIEDVSVL
;
A
#
# COMPACT_ATOMS: atom_id res chain seq x y z
N MET A 1 10.68 -48.01 36.27
CA MET A 1 11.40 -47.73 37.54
C MET A 1 11.12 -46.26 37.86
N SER A 2 10.08 -45.98 38.65
CA SER A 2 10.07 -45.76 40.12
C SER A 2 10.19 -44.27 40.51
N LYS A 3 9.10 -43.75 41.10
CA LYS A 3 8.94 -42.83 42.27
C LYS A 3 9.92 -41.63 42.40
N GLY A 4 9.56 -40.39 42.73
CA GLY A 4 8.47 -39.83 43.55
C GLY A 4 9.06 -38.93 44.67
N TYR A 5 8.45 -37.77 44.92
CA TYR A 5 8.52 -36.83 46.08
C TYR A 5 9.68 -35.81 46.25
N GLY A 6 9.31 -34.52 46.34
CA GLY A 6 9.44 -33.75 47.61
C GLY A 6 10.31 -32.48 47.67
N SER A 7 9.68 -31.30 47.51
CA SER A 7 9.89 -29.98 48.15
C SER A 7 11.29 -29.40 48.45
N LEU A 8 11.58 -28.17 47.99
CA LEU A 8 11.58 -26.93 48.82
C LEU A 8 11.97 -25.68 48.02
N LYS A 9 11.34 -24.57 48.42
CA LYS A 9 11.43 -23.19 47.92
C LYS A 9 12.86 -22.67 47.78
N THR A 10 13.10 -21.92 46.71
CA THR A 10 13.91 -20.69 46.77
C THR A 10 13.36 -19.70 45.75
N LEU A 11 13.01 -18.50 46.23
CA LEU A 11 12.65 -17.35 45.41
C LEU A 11 13.89 -16.96 44.57
N SER A 12 13.75 -16.89 43.26
CA SER A 12 14.49 -15.92 42.44
C SER A 12 13.48 -15.22 41.54
N ILE A 13 13.41 -13.91 41.68
CA ILE A 13 12.64 -13.02 40.81
C ILE A 13 13.28 -13.11 39.43
N ALA A 14 12.57 -13.70 38.47
CA ALA A 14 12.85 -13.59 37.05
C ALA A 14 11.65 -12.88 36.43
N SER A 15 11.91 -11.73 35.83
CA SER A 15 10.94 -10.95 35.07
C SER A 15 10.53 -11.73 33.82
N ASN A 16 9.29 -12.22 33.81
CA ASN A 16 8.59 -12.63 32.61
C ASN A 16 7.35 -11.74 32.53
N ASP A 17 7.39 -10.72 31.68
CA ASP A 17 6.19 -10.02 31.23
C ASP A 17 6.26 -9.91 29.69
N ASN A 18 6.07 -11.04 29.01
CA ASN A 18 5.58 -11.08 27.62
C ASN A 18 4.08 -11.38 27.65
N ASN A 19 3.30 -10.45 28.19
CA ASN A 19 1.84 -10.52 28.17
C ASN A 19 1.30 -9.53 27.14
N PHE A 20 1.39 -9.89 25.86
CA PHE A 20 0.54 -9.26 24.84
C PHE A 20 -0.88 -9.76 25.05
N ARG A 21 -1.80 -8.86 25.42
CA ARG A 21 -3.23 -9.17 25.34
C ARG A 21 -3.62 -9.21 23.87
N LYS A 22 -3.82 -10.42 23.34
CA LYS A 22 -4.68 -10.63 22.18
C LYS A 22 -6.01 -9.93 22.44
N ILE A 23 -6.38 -8.99 21.58
CA ILE A 23 -7.77 -8.54 21.49
C ILE A 23 -8.37 -9.40 20.39
N ASP A 24 -9.07 -10.45 20.80
CA ASP A 24 -9.89 -11.25 19.88
C ASP A 24 -11.09 -10.40 19.48
N VAL A 25 -11.22 -10.10 18.19
CA VAL A 25 -12.35 -9.33 17.63
C VAL A 25 -13.69 -10.01 17.96
N ASN A 26 -13.70 -11.34 18.09
CA ASN A 26 -14.90 -12.07 18.52
C ASN A 26 -15.25 -11.78 19.98
N GLU A 27 -14.29 -11.50 20.86
CA GLU A 27 -14.56 -11.12 22.26
C GLU A 27 -15.15 -9.70 22.36
N TYR A 28 -14.76 -8.79 21.45
CA TYR A 28 -15.32 -7.44 21.34
C TYR A 28 -16.75 -7.43 20.76
N ILE A 29 -17.02 -8.28 19.76
CA ILE A 29 -18.36 -8.47 19.18
C ILE A 29 -19.31 -9.13 20.20
N ASN A 30 -18.83 -10.13 20.96
CA ASN A 30 -19.63 -10.79 21.99
C ASN A 30 -19.98 -9.87 23.18
N ASP A 31 -19.17 -8.84 23.47
CA ASP A 31 -19.46 -7.86 24.53
C ASP A 31 -20.46 -6.78 24.09
N LEU A 32 -20.60 -6.55 22.77
CA LEU A 32 -21.66 -5.70 22.19
C LEU A 32 -23.00 -6.45 22.10
N GLU A 33 -22.99 -7.76 21.79
CA GLU A 33 -24.21 -8.57 21.72
C GLU A 33 -24.81 -8.94 23.09
N ARG A 34 -24.05 -8.82 24.19
CA ARG A 34 -24.57 -9.01 25.56
C ARG A 34 -25.36 -7.82 26.13
N GLN A 35 -25.52 -6.73 25.39
CA GLN A 35 -26.31 -5.57 25.85
C GLN A 35 -27.79 -5.57 25.42
N ASP A 36 -28.28 -6.57 24.68
CA ASP A 36 -29.66 -6.56 24.16
C ASP A 36 -30.69 -7.44 24.91
N ASP A 37 -30.33 -8.01 26.07
CA ASP A 37 -31.23 -8.87 26.84
C ASP A 37 -31.92 -8.18 28.03
N VAL A 38 -32.75 -7.15 27.76
CA VAL A 38 -33.80 -6.70 28.71
C VAL A 38 -35.10 -6.32 28.00
N LYS A 39 -35.81 -7.33 27.47
CA LYS A 39 -37.27 -7.26 27.24
C LYS A 39 -38.00 -8.27 28.11
N LYS A 40 -38.09 -7.98 29.42
CA LYS A 40 -39.18 -8.45 30.29
C LYS A 40 -39.15 -7.70 31.62
N PHE A 41 -40.33 -7.28 32.05
CA PHE A 41 -40.73 -6.66 33.33
C PHE A 41 -41.03 -5.16 33.32
N GLY A 42 -42.28 -4.89 33.68
CA GLY A 42 -43.01 -3.66 33.44
C GLY A 42 -42.68 -2.50 34.37
N ARG A 43 -43.07 -1.32 33.88
CA ARG A 43 -42.98 0.01 34.49
C ARG A 43 -43.44 0.02 35.95
N GLY A 44 -42.51 0.38 36.84
CA GLY A 44 -42.84 0.78 38.20
C GLY A 44 -41.89 0.24 39.27
N LYS A 45 -40.57 0.44 39.13
CA LYS A 45 -39.58 0.32 40.22
C LYS A 45 -38.14 0.77 39.87
N PHE A 46 -37.98 1.74 38.96
CA PHE A 46 -36.65 2.25 38.56
C PHE A 46 -36.14 3.42 39.44
N LEU A 47 -36.95 3.93 40.38
CA LEU A 47 -36.61 5.12 41.18
C LEU A 47 -35.91 4.83 42.53
N ILE A 48 -35.60 3.57 42.84
CA ILE A 48 -34.95 3.18 44.12
C ILE A 48 -33.54 2.60 43.92
N PHE A 49 -33.14 2.28 42.69
CA PHE A 49 -31.79 1.73 42.42
C PHE A 49 -30.72 2.82 42.18
N LEU A 50 -31.13 4.02 41.74
CA LEU A 50 -30.21 5.16 41.52
C LEU A 50 -29.83 5.93 42.81
N VAL A 51 -30.42 5.60 43.96
CA VAL A 51 -30.14 6.28 45.24
C VAL A 51 -29.21 5.47 46.15
N ILE A 52 -28.93 4.19 45.84
CA ILE A 52 -28.09 3.32 46.68
C ILE A 52 -26.63 3.22 46.20
N LEU A 53 -26.32 3.59 44.95
CA LEU A 53 -24.93 3.63 44.44
C LEU A 53 -24.20 4.97 44.67
N ALA A 54 -24.89 6.00 45.18
CA ALA A 54 -24.29 7.30 45.52
C ALA A 54 -23.84 7.42 47.00
N ILE A 55 -23.98 6.36 47.80
CA ILE A 55 -23.57 6.36 49.23
C ILE A 55 -22.88 5.04 49.56
N SER A 56 -21.65 4.84 49.08
CA SER A 56 -20.62 4.04 49.77
C SER A 56 -19.28 4.23 49.07
N GLY A 57 -18.38 5.03 49.65
CA GLY A 57 -16.97 5.05 49.25
C GLY A 57 -16.27 6.41 49.24
N VAL A 58 -16.39 7.21 50.30
CA VAL A 58 -15.46 8.32 50.59
C VAL A 58 -14.62 7.92 51.80
N ILE A 59 -13.29 8.11 51.73
CA ILE A 59 -12.41 8.85 52.67
C ILE A 59 -10.94 8.44 52.45
N ALA A 60 -10.10 9.38 52.00
CA ALA A 60 -9.03 9.98 52.82
C ALA A 60 -8.32 11.17 52.10
N TYR A 61 -8.62 12.40 52.57
CA TYR A 61 -7.75 13.57 52.87
C TYR A 61 -6.67 14.03 51.85
N SER A 62 -6.47 15.33 51.54
CA SER A 62 -6.69 16.59 52.29
C SER A 62 -6.71 17.79 51.31
N ARG A 63 -7.72 18.68 51.34
CA ARG A 63 -7.81 19.99 52.05
C ARG A 63 -7.37 21.21 51.20
N VAL A 64 -8.30 22.11 50.82
CA VAL A 64 -8.71 23.40 51.49
C VAL A 64 -8.10 24.57 50.69
N ASP A 65 -8.74 25.67 50.26
CA ASP A 65 -10.06 26.31 50.40
C ASP A 65 -10.21 27.27 49.18
N LEU A 66 -11.37 27.39 48.49
CA LEU A 66 -12.54 28.24 48.81
C LEU A 66 -12.22 29.76 48.77
N LEU A 67 -12.67 30.53 47.76
CA LEU A 67 -13.85 31.45 47.74
C LEU A 67 -13.51 32.54 46.68
N LEU A 68 -14.37 33.21 45.88
CA LEU A 68 -15.80 33.57 45.96
C LEU A 68 -16.22 34.41 44.72
N TYR A 69 -17.54 34.39 44.43
CA TYR A 69 -18.39 35.39 43.72
C TYR A 69 -18.16 35.63 42.20
N SER A 70 -19.13 35.96 41.34
CA SER A 70 -20.59 35.73 41.19
C SER A 70 -21.08 36.49 39.94
N LYS A 71 -22.29 36.15 39.46
CA LYS A 71 -23.26 36.98 38.71
C LYS A 71 -23.11 37.16 37.19
N ILE A 72 -23.93 36.32 36.52
CA ILE A 72 -24.84 36.55 35.39
C ILE A 72 -25.21 38.02 35.10
N SER A 73 -25.20 38.41 33.82
CA SER A 73 -26.25 39.22 33.15
C SER A 73 -26.08 39.27 31.60
N THR A 74 -26.94 38.51 30.92
CA THR A 74 -27.82 38.86 29.78
C THR A 74 -27.36 39.64 28.52
N VAL A 75 -27.53 38.96 27.36
CA VAL A 75 -28.35 39.27 26.15
C VAL A 75 -27.96 40.46 25.24
N PHE A 76 -27.65 40.21 23.95
CA PHE A 76 -28.47 40.54 22.75
C PHE A 76 -27.77 40.36 21.37
N ILE A 77 -28.51 39.68 20.46
CA ILE A 77 -28.70 39.87 18.99
C ILE A 77 -27.60 39.49 17.98
N GLN A 78 -27.99 38.52 17.14
CA GLN A 78 -27.46 38.12 15.83
C GLN A 78 -27.37 39.25 14.78
N LYS A 79 -26.33 39.23 13.94
CA LYS A 79 -26.39 39.50 12.48
C LYS A 79 -25.21 38.80 11.73
N PRO A 80 -25.33 38.56 10.41
CA PRO A 80 -24.88 37.34 9.69
C PRO A 80 -23.46 37.47 9.06
N PRO A 81 -22.94 36.46 8.33
CA PRO A 81 -21.51 36.19 8.24
C PRO A 81 -20.79 37.14 7.29
N VAL A 82 -19.58 37.53 7.68
CA VAL A 82 -18.61 38.25 6.85
C VAL A 82 -17.94 37.22 5.94
N LYS A 83 -17.85 37.57 4.64
CA LYS A 83 -17.09 36.90 3.60
C LYS A 83 -15.74 36.39 4.12
N ALA A 84 -15.49 35.09 3.96
CA ALA A 84 -14.17 34.51 4.18
C ALA A 84 -13.23 35.04 3.10
N THR A 85 -12.22 35.80 3.53
CA THR A 85 -11.05 36.15 2.73
C THR A 85 -10.21 34.89 2.52
N PRO A 86 -9.61 34.66 1.34
CA PRO A 86 -8.77 33.48 1.09
C PRO A 86 -7.61 33.47 2.09
N ILE A 87 -7.45 32.36 2.81
CA ILE A 87 -6.27 32.10 3.61
C ILE A 87 -5.21 31.66 2.61
N ASN A 88 -4.18 32.49 2.40
CA ASN A 88 -2.95 32.06 1.76
C ASN A 88 -2.37 30.92 2.60
N VAL A 89 -2.37 29.71 2.04
CA VAL A 89 -1.52 28.62 2.52
C VAL A 89 -0.11 28.99 2.11
N SER A 90 0.58 29.76 2.96
CA SER A 90 2.01 29.91 2.84
C SER A 90 2.64 28.58 3.22
N ASN A 91 3.36 27.97 2.28
CA ASN A 91 4.42 27.03 2.57
C ASN A 91 5.18 27.57 3.79
N ASN A 92 5.19 26.82 4.90
CA ASN A 92 6.15 27.06 5.96
C ASN A 92 7.53 26.64 5.42
N GLN A 93 8.06 27.44 4.50
CA GLN A 93 9.49 27.58 4.35
C GLN A 93 9.98 28.16 5.66
N VAL A 94 10.62 27.34 6.48
CA VAL A 94 11.54 27.86 7.48
C VAL A 94 12.69 28.47 6.67
N SER A 95 12.57 29.75 6.30
CA SER A 95 13.71 30.48 5.77
C SER A 95 14.75 30.49 6.88
N LYS A 96 15.80 29.69 6.74
CA LYS A 96 16.99 29.75 7.60
C LYS A 96 17.50 31.19 7.51
N THR A 97 17.22 32.01 8.51
CA THR A 97 17.82 33.34 8.60
C THR A 97 19.29 33.10 8.93
N ILE A 98 20.12 32.96 7.88
CA ILE A 98 21.57 32.76 8.05
C ILE A 98 22.10 34.02 8.70
N ASP A 99 22.64 33.90 9.91
CA ASP A 99 23.45 34.96 10.48
C ASP A 99 24.69 35.11 9.59
N PRO A 100 24.86 36.24 8.88
CA PRO A 100 25.96 36.41 7.92
C PRO A 100 27.34 36.37 8.60
N THR A 101 27.39 36.40 9.94
CA THR A 101 28.64 36.30 10.70
C THR A 101 29.20 34.89 10.85
N ILE A 102 28.43 33.84 10.52
CA ILE A 102 28.85 32.43 10.71
C ILE A 102 29.01 31.75 9.35
N MET A 103 30.05 30.93 9.19
CA MET A 103 30.24 30.11 7.99
C MET A 103 29.11 29.06 7.86
N SER A 104 28.41 29.09 6.73
CA SER A 104 27.38 28.12 6.36
C SER A 104 27.84 27.26 5.20
N LEU A 105 27.32 26.02 5.14
CA LEU A 105 27.64 25.02 4.14
C LEU A 105 26.35 24.61 3.44
N THR A 106 26.36 24.60 2.12
CA THR A 106 25.31 24.00 1.29
C THR A 106 25.90 22.92 0.39
N ALA A 107 25.08 21.96 -0.01
CA ALA A 107 25.42 20.91 -0.97
C ALA A 107 24.40 20.93 -2.10
N THR A 108 24.88 20.96 -3.34
CA THR A 108 24.03 20.97 -4.54
C THR A 108 24.56 19.98 -5.56
N ASN A 109 23.66 19.30 -6.27
CA ASN A 109 24.00 18.54 -7.46
C ASN A 109 23.13 19.01 -8.64
N GLU A 110 22.98 18.19 -9.68
CA GLU A 110 22.14 18.51 -10.84
C GLU A 110 20.65 18.74 -10.52
N TYR A 111 20.16 18.27 -9.36
CA TYR A 111 18.81 18.53 -8.84
C TYR A 111 18.73 19.76 -7.93
N GLY A 112 19.84 20.47 -7.72
CA GLY A 112 19.92 21.62 -6.83
C GLY A 112 20.18 21.21 -5.38
N GLU A 113 19.80 22.08 -4.44
CA GLU A 113 19.95 21.84 -3.00
C GLU A 113 18.77 20.99 -2.49
N TYR A 114 19.06 19.93 -1.75
CA TYR A 114 18.01 19.11 -1.14
C TYR A 114 17.26 19.89 -0.05
N GLN A 115 15.93 19.93 -0.14
CA GLN A 115 15.05 20.67 0.79
C GLN A 115 14.12 19.76 1.63
N GLY A 116 14.48 18.48 1.81
CA GLY A 116 13.59 17.52 2.45
C GLY A 116 13.35 17.73 3.95
N ALA A 117 12.39 16.99 4.49
CA ALA A 117 11.78 17.23 5.80
C ALA A 117 12.38 16.42 6.96
N TYR A 118 13.54 15.79 6.76
CA TYR A 118 14.14 14.85 7.70
C TYR A 118 14.85 15.57 8.87
N PRO A 119 14.48 15.32 10.14
CA PRO A 119 15.01 16.07 11.29
C PRO A 119 16.54 16.01 11.46
N TRP A 120 17.15 14.87 11.16
CA TRP A 120 18.60 14.67 11.32
C TRP A 120 19.45 15.53 10.36
N LEU A 121 18.85 16.06 9.27
CA LEU A 121 19.51 17.00 8.36
C LEU A 121 19.77 18.37 9.00
N GLU A 122 19.16 18.71 10.14
CA GLU A 122 19.46 19.96 10.84
C GLU A 122 20.95 20.10 11.20
N SER A 123 21.64 18.97 11.38
CA SER A 123 23.04 18.88 11.79
C SER A 123 24.04 18.71 10.64
N GLY A 124 23.58 18.67 9.39
CA GLY A 124 24.43 18.36 8.24
C GLY A 124 23.83 18.78 6.89
N VAL A 125 24.29 18.13 5.83
CA VAL A 125 23.77 18.28 4.46
C VAL A 125 23.61 16.90 3.82
N LEU A 126 22.64 16.77 2.93
CA LEU A 126 22.47 15.55 2.13
C LEU A 126 23.41 15.60 0.92
N VAL A 127 24.03 14.47 0.62
CA VAL A 127 24.75 14.23 -0.62
C VAL A 127 24.29 12.89 -1.21
N GLU A 128 24.33 12.75 -2.53
CA GLU A 128 23.91 11.52 -3.19
C GLU A 128 25.11 10.70 -3.66
N PRO A 129 25.09 9.37 -3.48
CA PRO A 129 26.14 8.52 -4.01
C PRO A 129 26.13 8.58 -5.55
N TYR A 130 27.31 8.47 -6.15
CA TYR A 130 27.56 8.50 -7.59
C TYR A 130 27.17 9.80 -8.32
N LYS A 131 26.78 10.84 -7.59
CA LYS A 131 26.50 12.17 -8.15
C LYS A 131 27.62 13.14 -7.82
N LEU A 132 27.93 14.03 -8.77
CA LEU A 132 28.83 15.15 -8.51
C LEU A 132 28.10 16.16 -7.63
N THR A 133 28.60 16.35 -6.42
CA THR A 133 28.05 17.30 -5.46
C THR A 133 29.01 18.47 -5.29
N THR A 134 28.53 19.68 -5.49
CA THR A 134 29.25 20.91 -5.17
C THR A 134 28.91 21.34 -3.74
N LEU A 135 29.90 21.30 -2.87
CA LEU A 135 29.86 21.89 -1.54
C LEU A 135 30.21 23.37 -1.65
N THR A 136 29.41 24.26 -1.05
CA THR A 136 29.64 25.71 -1.11
C THR A 136 29.64 26.31 0.29
N LEU A 137 30.68 27.09 0.61
CA LEU A 137 30.73 27.92 1.80
C LEU A 137 30.18 29.32 1.53
N SER A 138 29.48 29.88 2.52
CA SER A 138 29.11 31.30 2.53
C SER A 138 29.19 31.90 3.94
N GLY A 139 29.27 33.22 4.04
CA GLY A 139 29.40 33.98 5.30
C GLY A 139 30.66 34.86 5.33
N ASN A 140 30.75 35.78 6.30
CA ASN A 140 31.84 36.79 6.36
C ASN A 140 33.24 36.17 6.52
N SER A 141 33.35 34.96 7.07
CA SER A 141 34.62 34.26 7.24
C SER A 141 35.22 33.74 5.93
N VAL A 142 34.46 33.79 4.83
CA VAL A 142 34.90 33.38 3.48
C VAL A 142 35.79 34.46 2.84
N ASP A 143 35.59 35.74 3.17
CA ASP A 143 36.30 36.85 2.54
C ASP A 143 37.80 36.83 2.86
N ASN A 144 38.67 36.96 1.84
CA ASN A 144 40.14 36.93 1.98
C ASN A 144 40.68 35.66 2.68
N SER A 145 40.05 34.51 2.42
CA SER A 145 40.44 33.24 3.05
C SER A 145 40.92 32.20 2.03
N TYR A 146 41.78 31.28 2.47
CA TYR A 146 41.96 29.98 1.83
C TYR A 146 41.42 28.87 2.75
N PHE A 147 40.97 27.77 2.16
CA PHE A 147 40.21 26.71 2.81
C PHE A 147 40.96 25.39 2.75
N VAL A 148 41.00 24.68 3.86
CA VAL A 148 41.47 23.29 3.94
C VAL A 148 40.24 22.41 4.19
N TRP A 149 39.91 21.56 3.21
CA TRP A 149 38.80 20.62 3.23
C TRP A 149 39.29 19.22 3.59
N SER A 150 38.62 18.53 4.50
CA SER A 150 38.96 17.16 4.92
C SER A 150 37.71 16.36 5.30
N ILE A 151 37.73 15.04 5.09
CA ILE A 151 36.64 14.10 5.38
C ILE A 151 37.14 12.91 6.23
N ASP A 152 36.23 12.30 7.01
CA ASP A 152 36.35 11.03 7.75
C ASP A 152 37.70 10.64 8.35
N TYR A 153 37.77 10.77 9.68
CA TYR A 153 38.68 10.12 10.64
C TYR A 153 40.01 9.48 10.14
N GLU A 154 40.82 10.17 9.34
CA GLU A 154 42.29 10.10 9.30
C GLU A 154 42.91 11.33 8.57
N ASP A 155 42.52 12.57 8.91
CA ASP A 155 43.17 13.80 8.42
C ASP A 155 43.37 13.87 6.88
N GLU A 156 42.57 13.14 6.07
CA GLU A 156 42.73 13.12 4.61
C GLU A 156 42.29 14.49 4.08
N ILE A 157 43.28 15.32 3.78
CA ILE A 157 43.07 16.60 3.14
C ILE A 157 42.60 16.32 1.72
N LEU A 158 41.31 16.54 1.50
CA LEU A 158 40.67 16.49 0.19
C LEU A 158 41.25 17.56 -0.73
N ALA A 159 41.34 18.79 -0.20
CA ALA A 159 41.89 19.92 -0.93
C ALA A 159 42.36 21.05 -0.01
N THR A 160 43.30 21.84 -0.51
CA THR A 160 43.59 23.19 -0.01
C THR A 160 43.39 24.15 -1.18
N THR A 161 42.43 25.07 -1.07
CA THR A 161 42.00 25.93 -2.19
C THR A 161 41.58 27.31 -1.70
N THR A 162 41.71 28.34 -2.55
CA THR A 162 41.12 29.67 -2.30
C THR A 162 39.67 29.76 -2.76
N ASP A 163 39.17 28.75 -3.48
CA ASP A 163 37.78 28.66 -3.90
C ASP A 163 36.91 28.24 -2.70
N PRO A 164 35.83 28.97 -2.36
CA PRO A 164 34.89 28.57 -1.32
C PRO A 164 34.00 27.38 -1.71
N THR A 165 34.21 26.81 -2.90
CA THR A 165 33.53 25.61 -3.38
C THR A 165 34.47 24.41 -3.44
N TYR A 166 33.89 23.22 -3.27
CA TYR A 166 34.58 21.94 -3.45
C TYR A 166 33.64 20.92 -4.07
N GLU A 167 34.07 20.29 -5.16
CA GLU A 167 33.32 19.24 -5.82
C GLU A 167 33.74 17.86 -5.30
N ILE A 168 32.76 17.04 -4.93
CA ILE A 168 32.96 15.69 -4.39
C ILE A 168 32.00 14.70 -5.02
N THR A 169 32.45 13.46 -5.18
CA THR A 169 31.60 12.31 -5.48
C THR A 169 31.88 11.24 -4.46
N LEU A 170 30.85 10.83 -3.73
CA LEU A 170 30.90 9.69 -2.83
C LEU A 170 30.31 8.48 -3.54
N TYR A 171 30.82 7.28 -3.25
CA TYR A 171 30.44 6.04 -3.93
C TYR A 171 29.72 5.03 -3.02
N SER A 172 29.59 5.36 -1.74
CA SER A 172 28.90 4.52 -0.74
C SER A 172 28.00 5.38 0.14
N THR A 173 26.86 4.84 0.52
CA THR A 173 25.98 5.47 1.51
C THR A 173 26.64 5.48 2.88
N GLY A 174 26.16 6.34 3.77
CA GLY A 174 26.67 6.45 5.13
C GLY A 174 26.87 7.89 5.59
N ASN A 175 27.45 8.03 6.78
CA ASN A 175 27.68 9.33 7.41
C ASN A 175 29.16 9.69 7.29
N TYR A 176 29.46 10.79 6.61
CA TYR A 176 30.82 11.29 6.43
C TYR A 176 31.02 12.59 7.21
N PHE A 177 32.12 12.75 7.93
CA PHE A 177 32.41 13.91 8.77
C PHE A 177 33.31 14.90 8.04
N LEU A 178 32.71 15.98 7.53
CA LEU A 178 33.44 17.08 6.88
C LEU A 178 33.97 18.05 7.93
N THR A 179 35.26 18.39 7.80
CA THR A 179 35.87 19.55 8.47
C THR A 179 36.42 20.51 7.43
N VAL A 180 36.07 21.79 7.56
CA VAL A 180 36.62 22.87 6.74
C VAL A 180 37.23 23.94 7.62
N LYS A 181 38.51 24.23 7.40
CA LYS A 181 39.24 25.29 8.12
C LYS A 181 39.49 26.45 7.16
N ALA A 182 39.04 27.65 7.52
CA ALA A 182 39.33 28.88 6.78
C ALA A 182 40.46 29.65 7.45
N TYR A 183 41.46 30.02 6.68
CA TYR A 183 42.63 30.78 7.10
C TYR A 183 42.70 32.09 6.34
N ASP A 184 43.13 33.16 6.99
CA ASP A 184 43.39 34.43 6.32
C ASP A 184 44.58 34.29 5.35
N VAL A 185 44.40 34.74 4.10
CA VAL A 185 45.42 34.59 3.04
C VAL A 185 46.68 35.40 3.34
N ASP A 186 46.58 36.50 4.08
CA ASP A 186 47.71 37.39 4.36
C ASP A 186 48.46 37.01 5.65
N THR A 187 47.74 36.58 6.69
CA THR A 187 48.33 36.32 8.01
C THR A 187 48.56 34.84 8.33
N ASP A 188 48.00 33.92 7.55
CA ASP A 188 48.00 32.46 7.82
C ASP A 188 47.28 32.11 9.15
N GLU A 189 46.50 33.04 9.70
CA GLU A 189 45.76 32.83 10.95
C GLU A 189 44.44 32.12 10.67
N LEU A 190 44.12 31.10 11.49
CA LEU A 190 42.84 30.40 11.44
C LEU A 190 41.70 31.37 11.81
N LYS A 191 40.79 31.61 10.86
CA LYS A 191 39.60 32.46 11.06
C LYS A 191 38.45 31.67 11.66
N GLU A 192 38.13 30.51 11.08
CA GLU A 192 36.99 29.69 11.50
C GLU A 192 37.22 28.22 11.15
N THR A 193 36.61 27.33 11.93
CA THR A 193 36.47 25.91 11.60
C THR A 193 35.00 25.57 11.54
N LYS A 194 34.56 24.98 10.42
CA LYS A 194 33.23 24.44 10.22
C LYS A 194 33.30 22.91 10.20
N THR A 195 32.43 22.27 10.97
CA THR A 195 32.20 20.83 10.91
C THR A 195 30.77 20.56 10.49
N ALA A 196 30.56 19.56 9.65
CA ALA A 196 29.24 19.11 9.23
C ALA A 196 29.26 17.62 8.92
N THR A 197 28.13 16.94 9.11
CA THR A 197 27.94 15.58 8.59
C THR A 197 27.42 15.68 7.15
N LEU A 198 28.07 14.99 6.22
CA LEU A 198 27.53 14.68 4.90
C LEU A 198 26.77 13.36 5.03
N PHE A 199 25.46 13.42 4.97
CA PHE A 199 24.61 12.23 4.94
C PHE A 199 24.55 11.75 3.49
N CYS A 200 25.28 10.69 3.16
CA CYS A 200 25.28 10.12 1.81
C CYS A 200 24.14 9.10 1.68
N LYS A 201 23.08 9.46 0.95
CA LYS A 201 21.89 8.63 0.74
C LYS A 201 21.35 8.80 -0.66
N TYR A 202 20.72 7.75 -1.19
CA TYR A 202 19.97 7.84 -2.45
C TYR A 202 18.73 8.73 -2.27
N VAL A 203 18.24 9.34 -3.35
CA VAL A 203 17.03 10.16 -3.32
C VAL A 203 16.01 9.62 -4.31
N LYS A 204 14.92 9.04 -3.79
CA LYS A 204 13.76 8.60 -4.56
C LYS A 204 12.99 9.82 -5.06
N ARG A 205 12.82 9.89 -6.38
CA ARG A 205 12.19 11.00 -7.10
C ARG A 205 10.97 10.56 -7.87
N GLU A 206 10.08 11.52 -8.12
CA GLU A 206 8.92 11.31 -8.98
C GLU A 206 9.39 11.19 -10.44
N LEU A 207 8.76 10.31 -11.22
CA LEU A 207 9.19 10.01 -12.60
C LEU A 207 9.37 11.28 -13.47
N ARG A 208 8.52 12.30 -13.34
CA ARG A 208 8.55 13.53 -14.14
C ARG A 208 9.64 14.50 -13.70
N SER A 209 10.20 14.34 -12.50
CA SER A 209 11.27 15.21 -12.00
C SER A 209 12.67 14.66 -12.32
N LEU A 210 12.77 13.40 -12.77
CA LEU A 210 14.06 12.82 -13.18
C LEU A 210 14.70 13.61 -14.32
N THR A 211 16.02 13.78 -14.23
CA THR A 211 16.80 14.16 -15.41
C THR A 211 16.73 13.04 -16.45
N ILE A 212 16.90 13.40 -17.73
CA ILE A 212 16.95 12.41 -18.81
C ILE A 212 18.02 11.35 -18.52
N ALA A 213 19.19 11.75 -18.01
CA ALA A 213 20.28 10.83 -17.71
C ALA A 213 19.89 9.78 -16.66
N ASP A 214 19.27 10.19 -15.54
CA ASP A 214 18.85 9.25 -14.50
C ASP A 214 17.67 8.38 -14.95
N ARG A 215 16.74 8.93 -15.74
CA ARG A 215 15.67 8.14 -16.35
C ARG A 215 16.26 7.03 -17.21
N GLU A 216 17.15 7.35 -18.16
CA GLU A 216 17.71 6.34 -19.05
C GLU A 216 18.49 5.27 -18.26
N LYS A 217 19.27 5.66 -17.24
CA LYS A 217 19.95 4.70 -16.35
C LYS A 217 18.98 3.77 -15.64
N PHE A 218 17.90 4.31 -15.05
CA PHE A 218 16.88 3.50 -14.40
C PHE A 218 16.24 2.52 -15.37
N LEU A 219 15.79 2.99 -16.54
CA LEU A 219 15.12 2.13 -17.51
C LEU A 219 16.07 1.08 -18.11
N ASP A 220 17.33 1.43 -18.34
CA ASP A 220 18.37 0.51 -18.84
C ASP A 220 18.75 -0.57 -17.81
N ALA A 221 18.90 -0.19 -16.53
CA ALA A 221 19.15 -1.16 -15.46
C ALA A 221 17.94 -2.06 -15.23
N ALA A 222 16.73 -1.49 -15.19
CA ALA A 222 15.51 -2.24 -14.95
C ALA A 222 15.29 -3.30 -16.03
N VAL A 223 15.34 -2.95 -17.32
CA VAL A 223 15.06 -3.92 -18.40
C VAL A 223 16.03 -5.12 -18.42
N ILE A 224 17.24 -4.99 -17.85
CA ILE A 224 18.17 -6.12 -17.73
C ILE A 224 17.56 -7.24 -16.86
N MET A 225 16.81 -6.89 -15.80
CA MET A 225 16.13 -7.86 -14.94
C MET A 225 15.09 -8.71 -15.67
N TRP A 226 14.53 -8.22 -16.79
CA TRP A 226 13.62 -8.97 -17.66
C TRP A 226 14.33 -9.81 -18.72
N LYS A 227 15.61 -9.53 -18.99
CA LYS A 227 16.36 -10.13 -20.11
C LYS A 227 17.33 -11.21 -19.67
N ILE A 228 17.81 -11.15 -18.44
CA ILE A 228 18.83 -12.06 -17.91
C ILE A 228 18.26 -12.80 -16.72
N ASP A 229 18.27 -14.13 -16.78
CA ASP A 229 17.85 -14.99 -15.68
C ASP A 229 18.72 -14.80 -14.42
N THR A 230 18.21 -15.25 -13.27
CA THR A 230 18.88 -15.04 -11.98
C THR A 230 20.25 -15.69 -11.91
N GLU A 231 20.45 -16.89 -12.46
CA GLU A 231 21.73 -17.59 -12.39
C GLU A 231 22.80 -16.86 -13.23
N ALA A 232 22.46 -16.55 -14.49
CA ALA A 232 23.34 -15.83 -15.39
C ALA A 232 23.63 -14.41 -14.88
N GLY A 233 22.63 -13.73 -14.33
CA GLY A 233 22.79 -12.37 -13.83
C GLY A 233 23.61 -12.32 -12.54
N LYS A 234 23.46 -13.28 -11.61
CA LYS A 234 24.36 -13.36 -10.45
C LYS A 234 25.82 -13.56 -10.83
N ALA A 235 26.09 -14.33 -11.89
CA ALA A 235 27.44 -14.52 -12.40
C ALA A 235 28.06 -13.22 -12.98
N ILE A 236 27.24 -12.24 -13.38
CA ILE A 236 27.68 -10.97 -13.98
C ILE A 236 27.70 -9.84 -12.95
N TYR A 237 26.64 -9.72 -12.15
CA TYR A 237 26.32 -8.59 -11.29
C TYR A 237 26.51 -8.88 -9.79
N GLY A 238 26.76 -10.13 -9.41
CA GLY A 238 26.95 -10.56 -8.02
C GLY A 238 25.68 -11.07 -7.35
N ASP A 239 25.81 -11.50 -6.10
CA ASP A 239 24.79 -12.31 -5.40
C ASP A 239 23.46 -11.57 -5.15
N ASN A 240 23.48 -10.23 -5.15
CA ASN A 240 22.29 -9.39 -4.98
C ASN A 240 21.42 -9.30 -6.24
N TYR A 241 21.87 -9.80 -7.41
CA TYR A 241 21.06 -9.80 -8.62
C TYR A 241 19.98 -10.89 -8.59
N TYR A 242 18.75 -10.49 -8.90
CA TYR A 242 17.62 -11.38 -9.17
C TYR A 242 16.88 -10.90 -10.41
N SER A 243 16.50 -11.85 -11.27
CA SER A 243 15.66 -11.56 -12.44
C SER A 243 14.21 -11.32 -12.04
N ILE A 244 13.44 -10.73 -12.97
CA ILE A 244 12.01 -10.49 -12.76
C ILE A 244 11.25 -11.78 -12.46
N GLN A 245 11.66 -12.89 -13.06
CA GLN A 245 11.06 -14.20 -12.81
C GLN A 245 11.10 -14.54 -11.32
N SER A 246 12.22 -14.30 -10.62
CA SER A 246 12.30 -14.58 -9.18
C SER A 246 11.33 -13.72 -8.37
N PHE A 247 11.17 -12.44 -8.71
CA PHE A 247 10.20 -11.58 -8.03
C PHE A 247 8.75 -11.98 -8.30
N THR A 248 8.43 -12.31 -9.56
CA THR A 248 7.11 -12.83 -9.95
C THR A 248 6.80 -14.15 -9.25
N GLU A 249 7.77 -15.07 -9.14
CA GLU A 249 7.60 -16.36 -8.46
C GLU A 249 7.33 -16.18 -6.96
N GLU A 250 8.07 -15.31 -6.28
CA GLU A 250 7.90 -15.09 -4.83
C GLU A 250 6.57 -14.41 -4.50
N HIS A 251 6.17 -13.41 -5.27
CA HIS A 251 4.87 -12.78 -5.12
C HIS A 251 3.72 -13.76 -5.42
N ALA A 252 3.85 -14.55 -6.50
CA ALA A 252 2.87 -15.58 -6.84
C ALA A 252 2.77 -16.66 -5.76
N LEU A 253 3.91 -17.09 -5.18
CA LEU A 253 3.94 -18.05 -4.08
C LEU A 253 3.19 -17.53 -2.84
N ALA A 254 3.36 -16.26 -2.51
CA ALA A 254 2.71 -15.63 -1.37
C ALA A 254 1.20 -15.38 -1.59
N SER A 255 0.78 -15.16 -2.84
CA SER A 255 -0.59 -14.73 -3.14
C SER A 255 -1.50 -15.78 -3.76
N ASN A 256 -0.99 -16.95 -4.16
CA ASN A 256 -1.81 -17.97 -4.84
C ASN A 256 -2.34 -19.10 -3.94
N ASP A 257 -1.89 -19.23 -2.68
CA ASP A 257 -2.37 -20.33 -1.81
C ASP A 257 -3.90 -20.28 -1.71
N ILE A 258 -4.51 -21.46 -1.87
CA ILE A 258 -5.96 -21.63 -1.82
C ILE A 258 -6.52 -21.24 -0.46
N ARG A 259 -5.74 -21.37 0.61
CA ARG A 259 -6.13 -21.05 1.99
C ARG A 259 -5.97 -19.57 2.32
N CYS A 260 -5.07 -18.85 1.64
CA CYS A 260 -4.84 -17.43 1.92
C CYS A 260 -3.95 -16.72 0.88
N ASP A 261 -4.09 -15.40 0.77
CA ASP A 261 -3.08 -14.48 0.24
C ASP A 261 -2.29 -13.81 1.38
N SER A 262 -1.02 -14.18 1.54
CA SER A 262 -0.14 -13.66 2.58
C SER A 262 0.27 -12.19 2.38
N PHE A 263 0.19 -11.68 1.14
CA PHE A 263 0.72 -10.37 0.77
C PHE A 263 -0.36 -9.28 0.68
N HIS A 264 -1.63 -9.61 0.49
CA HIS A 264 -2.68 -8.61 0.27
C HIS A 264 -3.78 -8.63 1.32
N GLU A 265 -4.17 -9.80 1.79
CA GLU A 265 -5.43 -9.98 2.51
C GLU A 265 -5.22 -9.99 4.02
N GLY A 266 -4.55 -8.95 4.50
CA GLY A 266 -4.30 -8.69 5.91
C GLY A 266 -3.34 -7.53 6.16
N SER A 267 -2.93 -7.37 7.42
CA SER A 267 -2.15 -6.21 7.86
C SER A 267 -0.70 -6.16 7.40
N GLY A 268 -0.18 -7.26 6.84
CA GLY A 268 1.19 -7.39 6.32
C GLY A 268 1.44 -6.71 4.99
N PHE A 269 0.38 -6.33 4.25
CA PHE A 269 0.49 -5.80 2.88
C PHE A 269 1.57 -4.72 2.73
N LEU A 270 1.55 -3.74 3.64
CA LEU A 270 2.43 -2.59 3.59
C LEU A 270 3.90 -3.02 3.67
N THR A 271 4.25 -3.83 4.66
CA THR A 271 5.63 -4.22 4.91
C THR A 271 6.13 -5.19 3.84
N HIS A 272 5.29 -6.12 3.37
CA HIS A 272 5.62 -7.01 2.25
C HIS A 272 5.97 -6.26 0.96
N HIS A 273 5.11 -5.31 0.56
CA HIS A 273 5.29 -4.57 -0.70
C HIS A 273 6.45 -3.57 -0.63
N LEU A 274 6.69 -2.96 0.53
CA LEU A 274 7.86 -2.12 0.74
C LEU A 274 9.16 -2.94 0.70
N ALA A 275 9.16 -4.10 1.36
CA ALA A 275 10.34 -4.94 1.42
C ALA A 275 10.68 -5.56 0.05
N ILE A 276 9.71 -6.07 -0.70
CA ILE A 276 9.98 -6.63 -2.04
C ILE A 276 10.44 -5.54 -3.02
N THR A 277 9.93 -4.31 -2.85
CA THR A 277 10.39 -3.13 -3.59
C THR A 277 11.85 -2.78 -3.25
N ASN A 278 12.26 -2.89 -1.98
CA ASN A 278 13.66 -2.74 -1.60
C ASN A 278 14.54 -3.85 -2.16
N SER A 279 14.05 -5.10 -2.19
CA SER A 279 14.75 -6.20 -2.83
C SER A 279 14.95 -6.01 -4.33
N PHE A 280 13.93 -5.50 -5.02
CA PHE A 280 14.04 -5.12 -6.43
C PHE A 280 15.08 -4.03 -6.62
N GLU A 281 15.10 -3.03 -5.75
CA GLU A 281 16.09 -1.96 -5.79
C GLU A 281 17.51 -2.44 -5.48
N ALA A 282 17.69 -3.42 -4.60
CA ALA A 282 18.98 -4.08 -4.38
C ALA A 282 19.47 -4.77 -5.67
N SER A 283 18.58 -5.43 -6.40
CA SER A 283 18.91 -6.03 -7.70
C SER A 283 19.20 -4.99 -8.79
N LEU A 284 18.46 -3.88 -8.84
CA LEU A 284 18.77 -2.75 -9.73
C LEU A 284 20.19 -2.21 -9.47
N ARG A 285 20.55 -2.04 -8.20
CA ARG A 285 21.86 -1.50 -7.80
C ARG A 285 23.00 -2.49 -7.99
N ALA A 286 22.73 -3.80 -8.04
CA ALA A 286 23.71 -4.78 -8.50
C ALA A 286 24.10 -4.58 -9.98
N ILE A 287 23.17 -4.05 -10.80
CA ILE A 287 23.39 -3.78 -12.22
C ILE A 287 24.07 -2.42 -12.42
N ASP A 288 23.52 -1.37 -11.81
CA ASP A 288 24.10 -0.02 -11.79
C ASP A 288 23.92 0.59 -10.40
N PRO A 289 25.00 0.72 -9.61
CA PRO A 289 24.89 1.20 -8.23
C PRO A 289 24.54 2.69 -8.15
N SER A 290 24.53 3.43 -9.26
CA SER A 290 24.05 4.83 -9.29
C SER A 290 22.53 4.96 -9.40
N VAL A 291 21.80 3.86 -9.64
CA VAL A 291 20.36 3.87 -9.89
C VAL A 291 19.58 3.85 -8.57
N THR A 292 18.51 4.63 -8.55
CA THR A 292 17.48 4.62 -7.50
C THR A 292 16.15 4.30 -8.15
N LEU A 293 15.30 3.53 -7.47
CA LEU A 293 13.93 3.27 -7.94
C LEU A 293 13.05 4.53 -7.77
N PRO A 294 12.57 5.15 -8.85
CA PRO A 294 11.65 6.28 -8.76
C PRO A 294 10.23 5.87 -8.37
N TYR A 295 9.37 6.85 -8.11
CA TYR A 295 7.96 6.65 -7.81
C TYR A 295 7.05 7.35 -8.82
N TRP A 296 5.87 6.79 -9.07
CA TRP A 296 4.83 7.39 -9.89
C TRP A 296 3.72 7.96 -9.01
N ASP A 297 3.64 9.29 -8.91
CA ASP A 297 2.50 9.96 -8.26
C ASP A 297 1.27 9.97 -9.19
N PHE A 298 0.57 8.83 -9.22
CA PHE A 298 -0.65 8.64 -10.01
C PHE A 298 -1.84 9.47 -9.52
N THR A 299 -1.72 10.17 -8.38
CA THR A 299 -2.77 11.10 -7.94
C THR A 299 -2.85 12.36 -8.79
N ILE A 300 -1.81 12.65 -9.56
CA ILE A 300 -1.83 13.71 -10.57
C ILE A 300 -2.87 13.35 -11.64
N GLU A 301 -2.78 12.16 -12.24
CA GLU A 301 -3.75 11.66 -13.20
C GLU A 301 -5.15 11.51 -12.58
N GLY A 302 -5.25 10.88 -11.41
CA GLY A 302 -6.54 10.72 -10.73
C GLY A 302 -7.23 12.05 -10.43
N GLN A 303 -6.48 13.09 -10.07
CA GLN A 303 -7.03 14.43 -9.86
C GLN A 303 -7.45 15.11 -11.17
N GLN A 304 -6.69 14.92 -12.26
CA GLN A 304 -7.04 15.44 -13.58
C GLN A 304 -8.34 14.81 -14.11
N ILE A 305 -8.50 13.49 -13.96
CA ILE A 305 -9.72 12.76 -14.34
C ILE A 305 -10.93 13.31 -13.57
N LYS A 306 -10.79 13.44 -12.24
CA LYS A 306 -11.82 13.99 -11.36
C LYS A 306 -12.24 15.40 -11.75
N GLU A 307 -11.30 16.26 -12.09
CA GLU A 307 -11.58 17.65 -12.49
C GLU A 307 -12.20 17.77 -13.88
N ALA A 308 -11.85 16.86 -14.79
CA ALA A 308 -12.44 16.78 -16.10
C ALA A 308 -13.84 16.15 -16.09
N GLY A 309 -14.26 15.55 -14.97
CA GLY A 309 -15.52 14.81 -14.85
C GLY A 309 -15.60 13.64 -15.84
N GLN A 310 -14.46 13.01 -16.12
CA GLN A 310 -14.33 11.90 -17.09
C GLN A 310 -14.32 10.55 -16.37
N SER A 311 -14.48 9.48 -17.15
CA SER A 311 -14.31 8.11 -16.66
C SER A 311 -12.81 7.76 -16.48
N PRO A 312 -12.49 6.69 -15.73
CA PRO A 312 -11.11 6.28 -15.45
C PRO A 312 -10.17 6.22 -16.67
N SER A 313 -10.64 5.75 -17.83
CA SER A 313 -9.91 5.59 -19.10
C SER A 313 -9.37 6.90 -19.67
N TYR A 314 -9.87 8.06 -19.22
CA TYR A 314 -9.25 9.35 -19.52
C TYR A 314 -7.79 9.43 -19.02
N PHE A 315 -7.38 8.54 -18.12
CA PHE A 315 -5.99 8.28 -17.77
C PHE A 315 -5.08 8.11 -19.00
N LEU A 316 -5.53 7.38 -20.03
CA LEU A 316 -4.76 7.13 -21.26
C LEU A 316 -4.46 8.42 -22.04
N GLU A 317 -5.30 9.44 -21.89
CA GLU A 317 -5.13 10.75 -22.55
C GLU A 317 -4.18 11.68 -21.77
N VAL A 318 -4.02 11.47 -20.47
CA VAL A 318 -3.28 12.37 -19.59
C VAL A 318 -1.97 11.81 -19.06
N THR A 319 -1.82 10.48 -19.04
CA THR A 319 -0.59 9.85 -18.57
C THR A 319 0.51 9.91 -19.64
N PRO A 320 1.74 10.33 -19.30
CA PRO A 320 2.87 10.26 -20.22
C PRO A 320 3.56 8.89 -20.22
N PHE A 321 3.19 7.98 -19.31
CA PHE A 321 4.04 6.82 -18.97
C PHE A 321 3.73 5.56 -19.75
N LEU A 322 2.57 5.47 -20.40
CA LEU A 322 2.22 4.38 -21.32
C LEU A 322 2.61 4.76 -22.76
N SER A 323 3.91 5.03 -22.94
CA SER A 323 4.52 5.50 -24.18
C SER A 323 5.88 4.83 -24.43
N ASP A 324 6.39 4.95 -25.65
CA ASP A 324 7.68 4.41 -26.06
C ASP A 324 8.87 4.96 -25.25
N GLU A 325 8.75 6.19 -24.74
CA GLU A 325 9.74 6.83 -23.87
C GLU A 325 9.81 6.20 -22.46
N TRP A 326 8.74 5.56 -22.02
CA TRP A 326 8.59 5.03 -20.66
C TRP A 326 8.27 3.52 -20.65
N PHE A 327 7.06 3.14 -20.25
CA PHE A 327 6.68 1.75 -19.95
C PHE A 327 5.92 1.08 -21.09
N GLY A 328 5.76 1.79 -22.21
CA GLY A 328 5.22 1.28 -23.46
C GLY A 328 3.70 1.39 -23.61
N SER A 329 3.27 1.56 -24.85
CA SER A 329 1.88 1.47 -25.29
C SER A 329 1.46 0.02 -25.57
N VAL A 330 0.15 -0.21 -25.67
CA VAL A 330 -0.45 -1.54 -25.89
C VAL A 330 -1.16 -1.62 -27.25
N ASP A 331 -1.22 -2.81 -27.85
CA ASP A 331 -2.00 -3.09 -29.06
C ASP A 331 -3.38 -3.70 -28.77
N GLU A 332 -4.10 -4.09 -29.83
CA GLU A 332 -5.40 -4.77 -29.70
C GLU A 332 -5.36 -6.17 -29.05
N ASN A 333 -4.17 -6.74 -28.82
CA ASN A 333 -3.98 -8.01 -28.13
C ASN A 333 -3.46 -7.79 -26.70
N ASP A 334 -3.49 -6.55 -26.21
CA ASP A 334 -3.03 -6.14 -24.88
C ASP A 334 -1.49 -6.25 -24.68
N HIS A 335 -0.71 -6.40 -25.76
CA HIS A 335 0.74 -6.57 -25.69
C HIS A 335 1.49 -5.24 -25.69
N ILE A 336 2.60 -5.18 -24.97
CA ILE A 336 3.50 -4.01 -24.98
C ILE A 336 4.24 -3.96 -26.33
N ILE A 337 3.96 -2.94 -27.16
CA ILE A 337 4.43 -2.90 -28.56
C ILE A 337 5.64 -1.98 -28.83
N ASP A 338 6.02 -1.16 -27.86
CA ASP A 338 7.17 -0.25 -27.92
C ASP A 338 7.88 -0.19 -26.55
N SER A 339 8.76 0.80 -26.35
CA SER A 339 9.65 0.92 -25.18
C SER A 339 10.69 -0.20 -25.03
N ARG A 340 11.39 -0.20 -23.89
CA ARG A 340 12.37 -1.23 -23.50
C ARG A 340 11.72 -2.59 -23.18
N TRP A 341 10.43 -2.59 -22.82
CA TRP A 341 9.65 -3.78 -22.47
C TRP A 341 8.81 -4.32 -23.64
N LYS A 342 9.07 -3.85 -24.87
CA LYS A 342 8.44 -4.43 -26.06
C LYS A 342 8.64 -5.95 -26.11
N GLY A 343 7.54 -6.69 -26.26
CA GLY A 343 7.58 -8.14 -26.40
C GLY A 343 8.02 -8.86 -25.14
N THR A 344 7.71 -8.31 -23.95
CA THR A 344 8.11 -8.91 -22.68
C THR A 344 7.45 -10.27 -22.52
N ALA A 345 8.27 -11.32 -22.50
CA ALA A 345 7.80 -12.68 -22.30
C ALA A 345 7.32 -12.90 -20.86
N MET A 346 6.23 -13.66 -20.72
CA MET A 346 5.74 -14.08 -19.42
C MET A 346 6.66 -15.15 -18.82
N PRO A 347 7.10 -15.02 -17.54
CA PRO A 347 7.87 -16.05 -16.87
C PRO A 347 7.19 -17.43 -16.95
N LYS A 348 7.98 -18.45 -17.30
CA LYS A 348 7.56 -19.85 -17.31
C LYS A 348 8.14 -20.60 -16.13
N ALA A 349 7.33 -21.50 -15.56
CA ALA A 349 7.82 -22.39 -14.53
C ALA A 349 8.90 -23.32 -15.11
N THR A 350 9.94 -23.52 -14.31
CA THR A 350 11.08 -24.40 -14.58
C THR A 350 11.15 -25.49 -13.50
N GLU A 351 12.07 -26.45 -13.63
CA GLU A 351 12.27 -27.48 -12.59
C GLU A 351 12.70 -26.89 -11.23
N THR A 352 13.22 -25.66 -11.22
CA THR A 352 13.66 -24.94 -10.01
C THR A 352 12.62 -23.96 -9.47
N THR A 353 11.55 -23.72 -10.20
CA THR A 353 10.46 -22.81 -9.80
C THR A 353 9.70 -23.42 -8.61
N THR A 354 9.40 -22.60 -7.60
CA THR A 354 8.72 -23.06 -6.36
C THR A 354 7.19 -22.95 -6.44
N VAL A 355 6.68 -22.04 -7.27
CA VAL A 355 5.24 -21.84 -7.48
C VAL A 355 4.72 -22.70 -8.63
N SER A 356 3.51 -23.25 -8.50
CA SER A 356 2.90 -23.96 -9.63
C SER A 356 2.56 -22.98 -10.76
N PRO A 357 2.73 -23.35 -12.03
CA PRO A 357 2.23 -22.51 -13.12
C PRO A 357 0.71 -22.67 -13.31
N ASN A 358 0.13 -21.84 -14.18
CA ASN A 358 -1.16 -22.12 -14.78
C ASN A 358 -1.09 -23.32 -15.76
N SER A 359 -2.21 -23.70 -16.38
CA SER A 359 -2.29 -24.90 -17.24
C SER A 359 -1.31 -24.89 -18.42
N TYR A 360 -0.85 -23.71 -18.85
CA TYR A 360 0.07 -23.53 -19.99
C TYR A 360 1.54 -23.40 -19.59
N GLY A 361 1.85 -23.50 -18.29
CA GLY A 361 3.22 -23.43 -17.79
C GLY A 361 3.72 -22.02 -17.45
N TYR A 362 2.85 -21.00 -17.47
CA TYR A 362 3.22 -19.62 -17.09
C TYR A 362 3.01 -19.39 -15.60
N ILE A 363 3.87 -18.58 -14.99
CA ILE A 363 3.73 -18.15 -13.60
C ILE A 363 2.70 -17.03 -13.56
N ARG A 364 1.44 -17.38 -13.32
CA ARG A 364 0.29 -16.48 -13.14
C ARG A 364 -0.47 -16.92 -11.90
N SER A 365 -1.47 -16.16 -11.50
CA SER A 365 -2.47 -16.66 -10.56
C SER A 365 -3.06 -17.99 -11.04
N TYR A 366 -3.32 -18.90 -10.09
CA TYR A 366 -3.80 -20.25 -10.40
C TYR A 366 -5.17 -20.27 -11.09
N TRP A 367 -5.98 -19.23 -10.88
CA TRP A 367 -7.26 -19.02 -11.55
C TRP A 367 -7.15 -18.25 -12.87
N ASN A 368 -5.97 -17.71 -13.21
CA ASN A 368 -5.73 -16.98 -14.46
C ASN A 368 -5.14 -17.93 -15.51
N ASN A 369 -6.01 -18.61 -16.26
CA ASN A 369 -5.57 -19.52 -17.32
C ASN A 369 -5.25 -18.83 -18.65
N ASN A 370 -4.82 -17.57 -18.60
CA ASN A 370 -4.32 -16.84 -19.75
C ASN A 370 -3.16 -17.62 -20.41
N ASN A 371 -3.30 -17.94 -21.69
CA ASN A 371 -2.31 -18.70 -22.46
C ASN A 371 -1.29 -17.81 -23.18
N ASP A 372 -1.38 -16.50 -23.00
CA ASP A 372 -0.50 -15.55 -23.66
C ASP A 372 0.97 -15.76 -23.24
N LYS A 373 1.87 -15.65 -24.21
CA LYS A 373 3.31 -15.84 -24.00
C LYS A 373 3.98 -14.57 -23.53
N GLU A 374 3.28 -13.45 -23.62
CA GLU A 374 3.75 -12.12 -23.24
C GLU A 374 2.96 -11.59 -22.05
N VAL A 375 3.52 -10.56 -21.40
CA VAL A 375 2.79 -9.75 -20.42
C VAL A 375 1.69 -8.98 -21.14
N THR A 376 0.50 -9.01 -20.57
CA THR A 376 -0.75 -8.44 -21.07
C THR A 376 -1.26 -7.32 -20.14
N ARG A 377 -1.69 -6.22 -20.74
CA ARG A 377 -2.31 -5.07 -20.08
C ARG A 377 -3.68 -4.81 -20.68
N HIS A 378 -4.73 -5.37 -20.10
CA HIS A 378 -6.10 -5.15 -20.58
C HIS A 378 -6.64 -3.83 -20.03
N LEU A 379 -6.17 -2.71 -20.59
CA LEU A 379 -6.30 -1.39 -19.97
C LEU A 379 -7.77 -0.92 -19.87
N PHE A 380 -8.19 -0.57 -18.65
CA PHE A 380 -9.48 0.06 -18.30
C PHE A 380 -10.75 -0.72 -18.67
N ASP A 381 -10.63 -2.01 -18.98
CA ASP A 381 -11.75 -2.86 -19.34
C ASP A 381 -11.81 -4.10 -18.44
N ILE A 382 -13.03 -4.43 -18.00
CA ILE A 382 -13.37 -5.68 -17.32
C ILE A 382 -14.54 -6.29 -18.08
N CYS A 383 -14.21 -7.14 -19.06
CA CYS A 383 -15.16 -7.88 -19.88
C CYS A 383 -16.19 -6.97 -20.58
N GLY A 384 -15.72 -5.90 -21.22
CA GLY A 384 -16.54 -4.92 -21.94
C GLY A 384 -17.13 -3.81 -21.05
N TYR A 385 -16.70 -3.71 -19.80
CA TYR A 385 -17.11 -2.68 -18.87
C TYR A 385 -15.93 -1.96 -18.21
N GLU A 386 -15.94 -0.65 -18.30
CA GLU A 386 -15.03 0.20 -17.56
C GLU A 386 -15.46 0.31 -16.09
N ALA A 387 -14.62 -0.16 -15.16
CA ALA A 387 -14.89 -0.21 -13.73
C ALA A 387 -14.95 1.17 -13.06
N THR A 388 -16.02 1.93 -13.31
CA THR A 388 -16.22 3.30 -12.79
C THR A 388 -16.38 3.39 -11.26
N ASN A 389 -16.64 2.27 -10.59
CA ASN A 389 -16.64 2.14 -9.13
C ASN A 389 -15.22 2.06 -8.53
N LYS A 390 -14.19 1.86 -9.36
CA LYS A 390 -12.78 1.82 -8.94
C LYS A 390 -12.09 3.08 -9.46
N LEU A 391 -12.28 4.22 -8.83
CA LEU A 391 -11.66 5.46 -9.31
C LEU A 391 -10.14 5.42 -9.15
N ILE A 392 -9.41 5.91 -10.15
CA ILE A 392 -7.97 6.15 -10.02
C ILE A 392 -7.74 7.06 -8.81
N PRO A 393 -6.86 6.69 -7.85
CA PRO A 393 -6.70 7.46 -6.64
C PRO A 393 -6.33 8.91 -6.94
N SER A 394 -6.98 9.84 -6.25
CA SER A 394 -6.79 11.28 -6.44
C SER A 394 -6.28 11.94 -5.16
N CYS A 395 -6.16 13.27 -5.15
CA CYS A 395 -5.81 14.02 -3.94
C CYS A 395 -6.69 13.67 -2.74
N SER A 396 -8.00 13.40 -2.93
CA SER A 396 -8.87 13.01 -1.82
C SER A 396 -8.56 11.63 -1.28
N SER A 397 -8.22 10.68 -2.14
CA SER A 397 -7.89 9.31 -1.73
C SER A 397 -6.64 9.29 -0.85
N HIS A 398 -5.56 9.95 -1.29
CA HIS A 398 -4.32 10.03 -0.49
C HIS A 398 -4.47 10.91 0.74
N TYR A 399 -5.33 11.93 0.71
CA TYR A 399 -5.71 12.66 1.91
C TYR A 399 -6.34 11.73 2.95
N ASP A 400 -7.29 10.88 2.56
CA ASP A 400 -8.00 9.99 3.49
C ASP A 400 -7.02 8.96 4.11
N VAL A 401 -6.12 8.38 3.30
CA VAL A 401 -5.03 7.51 3.78
C VAL A 401 -4.13 8.24 4.78
N LEU A 402 -3.66 9.43 4.43
CA LEU A 402 -2.77 10.23 5.29
C LEU A 402 -3.45 10.62 6.61
N ASN A 403 -4.75 10.93 6.59
CA ASN A 403 -5.49 11.39 7.78
C ASN A 403 -6.05 10.26 8.66
N THR A 404 -5.70 9.00 8.38
CA THR A 404 -5.92 7.89 9.30
C THR A 404 -5.29 8.18 10.67
N LYS A 405 -5.93 7.71 11.75
CA LYS A 405 -5.47 8.01 13.13
C LYS A 405 -4.51 6.97 13.69
N THR A 406 -4.60 5.72 13.25
CA THR A 406 -3.83 4.59 13.78
C THR A 406 -3.11 3.87 12.65
N LEU A 407 -2.02 3.16 12.98
CA LEU A 407 -1.32 2.30 12.02
C LEU A 407 -2.28 1.28 11.40
N GLY A 408 -3.13 0.64 12.19
CA GLY A 408 -4.16 -0.29 11.69
C GLY A 408 -5.09 0.31 10.62
N SER A 409 -5.56 1.54 10.81
CA SER A 409 -6.38 2.19 9.77
C SER A 409 -5.59 2.49 8.50
N PHE A 410 -4.29 2.79 8.61
CA PHE A 410 -3.41 2.97 7.46
C PHE A 410 -3.15 1.63 6.74
N GLN A 411 -2.90 0.55 7.49
CA GLN A 411 -2.73 -0.81 6.98
C GLN A 411 -3.93 -1.28 6.14
N LEU A 412 -5.15 -0.87 6.52
CA LEU A 412 -6.37 -1.25 5.80
C LEU A 412 -6.69 -0.34 4.59
N LEU A 413 -6.44 0.97 4.71
CA LEU A 413 -6.86 1.94 3.69
C LEU A 413 -5.82 2.12 2.57
N SER A 414 -4.53 1.91 2.86
CA SER A 414 -3.47 2.00 1.84
C SER A 414 -3.55 0.94 0.73
N PRO A 415 -3.84 -0.35 1.00
CA PRO A 415 -3.99 -1.33 -0.07
C PRO A 415 -5.23 -1.10 -0.94
N SER A 416 -6.33 -0.66 -0.32
CA SER A 416 -7.60 -0.39 -0.99
C SER A 416 -7.56 0.95 -1.74
N ASP A 417 -8.09 2.01 -1.14
CA ASP A 417 -8.28 3.32 -1.80
C ASP A 417 -6.96 4.02 -2.16
N GLY A 418 -5.85 3.62 -1.52
CA GLY A 418 -4.54 4.23 -1.73
C GLY A 418 -3.91 3.94 -3.11
N HIS A 419 -4.06 2.72 -3.64
CA HIS A 419 -3.44 2.31 -4.91
C HIS A 419 -4.15 1.18 -5.65
N GLY A 420 -4.91 0.30 -4.98
CA GLY A 420 -5.51 -0.90 -5.57
C GLY A 420 -6.33 -0.67 -6.85
N PRO A 421 -7.15 0.40 -6.97
CA PRO A 421 -7.85 0.72 -8.22
C PRO A 421 -6.93 0.89 -9.45
N LEU A 422 -5.67 1.31 -9.26
CA LEU A 422 -4.72 1.45 -10.36
C LEU A 422 -4.33 0.07 -10.93
N HIS A 423 -4.14 -0.94 -10.08
CA HIS A 423 -3.94 -2.32 -10.52
C HIS A 423 -5.10 -2.81 -11.38
N VAL A 424 -6.34 -2.51 -10.94
CA VAL A 424 -7.55 -2.91 -11.67
C VAL A 424 -7.54 -2.38 -13.09
N HIS A 425 -7.24 -1.09 -13.26
CA HIS A 425 -7.27 -0.45 -14.57
C HIS A 425 -6.05 -0.74 -15.45
N LEU A 426 -4.89 -1.05 -14.87
CA LEU A 426 -3.71 -1.41 -15.67
C LEU A 426 -3.67 -2.90 -16.06
N GLY A 427 -4.33 -3.76 -15.28
CA GLY A 427 -4.39 -5.20 -15.56
C GLY A 427 -5.61 -5.59 -16.37
N GLY A 428 -6.79 -5.20 -15.88
CA GLY A 428 -8.10 -5.53 -16.46
C GLY A 428 -8.36 -7.01 -16.74
N MET A 429 -9.49 -7.28 -17.37
CA MET A 429 -9.91 -8.63 -17.72
C MET A 429 -10.63 -8.68 -19.07
N GLY A 430 -10.19 -9.57 -19.95
CA GLY A 430 -10.78 -9.77 -21.28
C GLY A 430 -11.01 -11.25 -21.61
N GLY A 431 -11.07 -11.56 -22.91
CA GLY A 431 -11.34 -12.91 -23.41
C GLY A 431 -12.80 -13.11 -23.83
N ASP A 432 -13.31 -14.35 -23.71
CA ASP A 432 -14.68 -14.66 -24.14
C ASP A 432 -15.73 -13.90 -23.31
N CYS A 433 -15.38 -13.54 -22.07
CA CYS A 433 -16.27 -12.82 -21.17
C CYS A 433 -16.84 -11.51 -21.74
N THR A 434 -16.09 -10.79 -22.58
CA THR A 434 -16.55 -9.55 -23.20
C THR A 434 -17.79 -9.77 -24.05
N GLN A 435 -17.79 -10.81 -24.90
CA GLN A 435 -18.95 -11.12 -25.73
C GLN A 435 -20.03 -11.83 -24.92
N VAL A 436 -19.66 -12.73 -24.02
CA VAL A 436 -20.62 -13.50 -23.21
C VAL A 436 -21.47 -12.57 -22.32
N PHE A 437 -20.87 -11.57 -21.66
CA PHE A 437 -21.65 -10.60 -20.89
C PHE A 437 -22.44 -9.64 -21.76
N ALA A 438 -21.96 -9.28 -22.96
CA ALA A 438 -22.75 -8.51 -23.91
C ALA A 438 -24.03 -9.25 -24.30
N ASP A 439 -23.92 -10.54 -24.64
CA ASP A 439 -25.04 -11.41 -24.99
C ASP A 439 -25.99 -11.62 -23.81
N PHE A 440 -25.45 -11.81 -22.60
CA PHE A 440 -26.23 -11.92 -21.37
C PHE A 440 -27.05 -10.65 -21.10
N MET A 441 -26.41 -9.48 -21.23
CA MET A 441 -27.09 -8.19 -21.05
C MET A 441 -28.16 -7.95 -22.12
N GLU A 442 -27.94 -8.37 -23.36
CA GLU A 442 -28.96 -8.30 -24.42
C GLU A 442 -30.15 -9.21 -24.12
N LYS A 443 -29.90 -10.47 -23.73
CA LYS A 443 -30.93 -11.45 -23.36
C LYS A 443 -31.82 -10.95 -22.22
N TYR A 444 -31.22 -10.31 -21.21
CA TYR A 444 -31.93 -9.79 -20.04
C TYR A 444 -32.16 -8.28 -20.09
N ALA A 445 -32.13 -7.65 -21.28
CA ALA A 445 -32.29 -6.21 -21.42
C ALA A 445 -33.61 -5.70 -20.79
N ASP A 446 -34.70 -6.47 -20.88
CA ASP A 446 -35.98 -6.11 -20.26
C ASP A 446 -35.90 -6.07 -18.73
N VAL A 447 -35.12 -6.98 -18.12
CA VAL A 447 -34.92 -7.05 -16.67
C VAL A 447 -33.93 -5.97 -16.21
N LEU A 448 -32.83 -5.79 -16.94
CA LEU A 448 -31.77 -4.84 -16.59
C LEU A 448 -32.19 -3.37 -16.80
N ASN A 449 -33.04 -3.09 -17.78
CA ASN A 449 -33.55 -1.74 -18.05
C ASN A 449 -34.85 -1.42 -17.29
N ALA A 450 -35.40 -2.37 -16.53
CA ALA A 450 -36.59 -2.12 -15.72
C ALA A 450 -36.30 -1.10 -14.61
N ASP A 451 -37.24 -0.18 -14.42
CA ASP A 451 -37.23 0.72 -13.28
C ASP A 451 -37.38 -0.05 -11.96
N MET A 452 -36.89 0.53 -10.87
CA MET A 452 -37.16 0.01 -9.53
C MET A 452 -38.50 0.55 -9.02
N THR A 453 -39.33 -0.34 -8.49
CA THR A 453 -40.60 0.03 -7.84
C THR A 453 -40.36 0.77 -6.53
N GLN A 454 -41.37 1.52 -6.05
CA GLN A 454 -41.26 2.20 -4.75
C GLN A 454 -41.14 1.21 -3.60
N GLU A 455 -41.82 0.07 -3.72
CA GLU A 455 -41.70 -1.05 -2.79
C GLU A 455 -40.26 -1.59 -2.76
N GLU A 456 -39.65 -1.84 -3.91
CA GLU A 456 -38.25 -2.29 -4.00
C GLU A 456 -37.28 -1.27 -3.39
N VAL A 457 -37.40 0.02 -3.75
CA VAL A 457 -36.55 1.09 -3.18
C VAL A 457 -36.66 1.13 -1.65
N LYS A 458 -37.87 0.98 -1.13
CA LYS A 458 -38.14 0.96 0.31
C LYS A 458 -37.59 -0.29 0.99
N GLU A 459 -37.85 -1.47 0.42
CA GLU A 459 -37.38 -2.74 0.97
C GLU A 459 -35.86 -2.86 0.98
N LEU A 460 -35.20 -2.22 0.02
CA LEU A 460 -33.74 -2.18 -0.09
C LEU A 460 -33.09 -1.04 0.70
N GLY A 461 -33.88 -0.20 1.38
CA GLY A 461 -33.37 0.91 2.18
C GLY A 461 -32.70 2.02 1.36
N LEU A 462 -32.98 2.09 0.04
CA LEU A 462 -32.39 3.07 -0.88
C LEU A 462 -33.09 4.43 -0.85
N GLU A 463 -33.99 4.65 0.12
CA GLU A 463 -34.77 5.89 0.24
C GLU A 463 -33.90 7.14 0.42
N GLN A 464 -32.70 7.00 1.02
CA GLN A 464 -31.71 8.08 1.14
C GLN A 464 -30.61 7.91 0.08
N GLY A 465 -30.73 8.65 -1.02
CA GLY A 465 -29.74 8.67 -2.12
C GLY A 465 -30.33 8.40 -3.49
N TRP A 466 -31.52 7.78 -3.56
CA TRP A 466 -32.21 7.60 -4.83
C TRP A 466 -32.79 8.91 -5.35
N GLN A 467 -32.15 9.50 -6.35
CA GLN A 467 -32.72 10.61 -7.10
C GLN A 467 -33.62 10.06 -8.21
N TRP A 468 -34.85 10.60 -8.32
CA TRP A 468 -35.73 10.37 -9.46
C TRP A 468 -35.02 10.84 -10.75
N GLY A 469 -34.55 9.92 -11.59
CA GLY A 469 -33.88 10.24 -12.85
C GLY A 469 -32.70 9.35 -13.28
N TYR A 470 -32.25 8.39 -12.47
CA TYR A 470 -31.28 7.38 -12.94
C TYR A 470 -31.93 6.50 -14.00
N THR A 471 -31.39 6.53 -15.22
CA THR A 471 -31.78 5.60 -16.30
C THR A 471 -31.19 4.22 -16.02
N ALA A 472 -32.03 3.18 -16.05
CA ALA A 472 -31.64 1.77 -15.88
C ALA A 472 -30.89 1.45 -14.57
N PRO A 473 -31.52 1.66 -13.40
CA PRO A 473 -30.89 1.42 -12.10
C PRO A 473 -30.40 -0.02 -11.87
N ARG A 474 -31.16 -1.01 -12.39
CA ARG A 474 -30.78 -2.42 -12.30
C ARG A 474 -29.53 -2.73 -13.12
N MET A 475 -29.40 -2.14 -14.31
CA MET A 475 -28.17 -2.20 -15.12
C MET A 475 -26.97 -1.62 -14.37
N ALA A 476 -27.14 -0.49 -13.66
CA ALA A 476 -26.06 0.09 -12.86
C ALA A 476 -25.60 -0.86 -11.74
N ILE A 477 -26.54 -1.47 -11.02
CA ILE A 477 -26.23 -2.48 -9.98
C ILE A 477 -25.52 -3.69 -10.60
N PHE A 478 -26.01 -4.23 -11.71
CA PHE A 478 -25.39 -5.37 -12.39
C PHE A 478 -23.94 -5.05 -12.80
N ARG A 479 -23.73 -3.89 -13.43
CA ARG A 479 -22.39 -3.46 -13.86
C ARG A 479 -21.44 -3.25 -12.69
N GLN A 480 -21.90 -2.68 -11.58
CA GLN A 480 -21.04 -2.43 -10.42
C GLN A 480 -20.70 -3.70 -9.65
N GLU A 481 -21.70 -4.54 -9.37
CA GLU A 481 -21.59 -5.66 -8.43
C GLU A 481 -21.14 -6.96 -9.11
N ILE A 482 -21.35 -7.09 -10.43
CA ILE A 482 -20.92 -8.26 -11.20
C ILE A 482 -19.73 -7.90 -12.09
N MET A 483 -19.94 -7.02 -13.07
CA MET A 483 -18.90 -6.74 -14.07
C MET A 483 -17.68 -6.05 -13.44
N GLY A 484 -17.90 -5.01 -12.63
CA GLY A 484 -16.84 -4.24 -11.96
C GLY A 484 -16.09 -5.00 -10.86
N GLU A 485 -16.58 -6.17 -10.45
CA GLU A 485 -15.95 -7.03 -9.43
C GLU A 485 -15.61 -8.43 -9.98
N TYR A 486 -15.67 -8.64 -11.30
CA TYR A 486 -15.61 -9.98 -11.88
C TYR A 486 -14.30 -10.72 -11.59
N PHE A 487 -13.20 -9.99 -11.45
CA PHE A 487 -11.90 -10.52 -11.01
C PHE A 487 -11.90 -10.99 -9.56
N HIS A 488 -12.57 -10.25 -8.66
CA HIS A 488 -12.78 -10.69 -7.28
C HIS A 488 -13.66 -11.93 -7.23
N ILE A 489 -14.66 -12.04 -8.11
CA ILE A 489 -15.52 -13.23 -8.21
C ILE A 489 -14.68 -14.46 -8.55
N TYR A 490 -13.82 -14.39 -9.57
CA TYR A 490 -12.97 -15.51 -9.99
C TYR A 490 -12.03 -15.98 -8.87
N ARG A 491 -11.37 -15.03 -8.20
CA ARG A 491 -10.53 -15.30 -7.02
C ARG A 491 -11.33 -15.90 -5.85
N SER A 492 -12.53 -15.39 -5.59
CA SER A 492 -13.41 -15.89 -4.53
C SER A 492 -13.86 -17.32 -4.80
N LEU A 493 -14.12 -17.68 -6.05
CA LEU A 493 -14.46 -19.05 -6.44
C LEU A 493 -13.26 -20.01 -6.32
N TRP A 494 -12.03 -19.55 -6.57
CA TRP A 494 -10.83 -20.32 -6.27
C TRP A 494 -10.70 -20.60 -4.76
N ARG A 495 -10.94 -19.57 -3.93
CA ARG A 495 -10.92 -19.65 -2.46
C ARG A 495 -12.29 -19.94 -1.84
N SER A 496 -13.16 -20.68 -2.55
CA SER A 496 -14.58 -20.77 -2.21
C SER A 496 -14.92 -21.29 -0.82
N HIS A 497 -13.98 -21.96 -0.15
CA HIS A 497 -14.13 -22.40 1.24
C HIS A 497 -14.49 -21.29 2.24
N MET A 498 -14.28 -20.02 1.85
CA MET A 498 -14.56 -18.82 2.66
C MET A 498 -15.94 -18.21 2.42
N CYS A 499 -16.55 -18.52 1.29
CA CYS A 499 -17.80 -17.89 0.86
C CYS A 499 -18.92 -18.91 0.63
N ALA A 500 -18.60 -20.09 0.07
CA ALA A 500 -19.56 -21.16 -0.19
C ALA A 500 -20.28 -21.52 1.11
N ARG A 501 -21.61 -21.63 1.06
CA ARG A 501 -22.45 -21.83 2.25
C ARG A 501 -22.12 -23.13 2.98
N ASP A 502 -21.67 -24.15 2.26
CA ASP A 502 -21.26 -25.44 2.83
C ASP A 502 -19.74 -25.56 3.06
N ASN A 503 -19.02 -24.46 2.86
CA ASN A 503 -17.57 -24.29 2.96
C ASN A 503 -16.76 -25.14 1.95
N THR A 504 -17.35 -25.54 0.82
CA THR A 504 -16.65 -26.25 -0.26
C THR A 504 -15.45 -25.46 -0.79
N PRO A 505 -14.22 -26.00 -0.74
CA PRO A 505 -13.05 -25.38 -1.36
C PRO A 505 -13.03 -25.58 -2.86
N GLN A 506 -12.31 -24.68 -3.54
CA GLN A 506 -11.98 -24.78 -4.96
C GLN A 506 -13.21 -25.06 -5.82
N LEU A 507 -14.20 -24.17 -5.77
CA LEU A 507 -15.32 -24.24 -6.70
C LEU A 507 -14.85 -23.99 -8.13
N LEU A 508 -13.93 -23.04 -8.32
CA LEU A 508 -13.24 -22.85 -9.59
C LEU A 508 -12.06 -23.81 -9.71
N GLU A 509 -12.09 -24.65 -10.74
CA GLU A 509 -11.03 -25.62 -11.05
C GLU A 509 -10.50 -25.36 -12.45
N CYS A 510 -9.17 -25.27 -12.59
CA CYS A 510 -8.49 -25.13 -13.87
C CYS A 510 -7.82 -26.45 -14.25
N PRO A 511 -7.68 -26.78 -15.55
CA PRO A 511 -6.95 -27.97 -15.97
C PRO A 511 -5.51 -27.99 -15.44
N GLU A 512 -4.97 -29.16 -15.11
CA GLU A 512 -3.58 -29.24 -14.65
C GLU A 512 -2.56 -28.93 -15.77
N TYR A 513 -2.91 -29.27 -17.01
CA TYR A 513 -2.03 -29.10 -18.16
C TYR A 513 -2.83 -28.90 -19.44
N CYS A 514 -2.32 -28.00 -20.29
CA CYS A 514 -2.80 -27.78 -21.65
C CYS A 514 -1.63 -27.63 -22.63
N ASP A 515 -1.81 -28.16 -23.83
CA ASP A 515 -0.88 -27.91 -24.93
C ASP A 515 -0.86 -26.42 -25.25
N VAL A 516 0.32 -25.91 -25.62
CA VAL A 516 0.54 -24.48 -25.91
C VAL A 516 -0.34 -23.94 -27.04
N ASP A 517 -0.82 -24.82 -27.93
CA ASP A 517 -1.66 -24.49 -29.08
C ASP A 517 -3.16 -24.70 -28.79
N THR A 518 -3.53 -25.23 -27.62
CA THR A 518 -4.93 -25.40 -27.22
C THR A 518 -5.56 -24.02 -26.97
N PRO A 519 -6.71 -23.71 -27.59
CA PRO A 519 -7.43 -22.48 -27.32
C PRO A 519 -7.92 -22.42 -25.87
N MET A 520 -7.92 -21.23 -25.26
CA MET A 520 -8.43 -21.05 -23.90
C MET A 520 -9.90 -21.44 -23.74
N SER A 521 -10.73 -21.30 -24.77
CA SER A 521 -12.12 -21.74 -24.72
C SER A 521 -12.27 -23.26 -24.55
N GLU A 522 -11.25 -24.04 -24.93
CA GLU A 522 -11.17 -25.50 -24.74
C GLU A 522 -10.41 -25.89 -23.46
N CYS A 523 -9.52 -25.02 -22.99
CA CYS A 523 -8.77 -25.16 -21.74
C CYS A 523 -9.03 -23.95 -20.84
N LYS A 524 -10.23 -23.91 -20.27
CA LYS A 524 -10.70 -22.88 -19.34
C LYS A 524 -10.84 -23.45 -17.94
N CYS A 525 -10.75 -22.56 -16.96
CA CYS A 525 -11.26 -22.88 -15.64
C CYS A 525 -12.79 -23.00 -15.68
N SER A 526 -13.35 -23.89 -14.88
CA SER A 526 -14.81 -24.04 -14.77
C SER A 526 -15.22 -24.39 -13.35
N ILE A 527 -16.52 -24.29 -13.08
CA ILE A 527 -17.10 -24.74 -11.81
C ILE A 527 -17.59 -26.17 -12.01
N ALA A 528 -16.66 -27.11 -12.17
CA ALA A 528 -16.96 -28.49 -12.57
C ALA A 528 -17.99 -29.17 -11.66
N LYS A 529 -17.90 -28.93 -10.33
CA LYS A 529 -18.86 -29.47 -9.36
C LYS A 529 -20.29 -28.97 -9.58
N TYR A 530 -20.47 -27.77 -10.12
CA TYR A 530 -21.79 -27.23 -10.45
C TYR A 530 -22.34 -27.91 -11.71
N GLU A 531 -21.49 -28.09 -12.73
CA GLU A 531 -21.84 -28.80 -13.96
C GLU A 531 -22.21 -30.28 -13.73
N THR A 532 -21.54 -30.96 -12.78
CA THR A 532 -21.84 -32.35 -12.42
C THR A 532 -23.01 -32.50 -11.44
N GLY A 533 -23.49 -31.39 -10.86
CA GLY A 533 -24.55 -31.38 -9.84
C GLY A 533 -24.09 -31.83 -8.45
N GLU A 534 -22.78 -31.79 -8.18
CA GLU A 534 -22.19 -32.06 -6.86
C GLU A 534 -22.31 -30.86 -5.90
N THR A 535 -22.42 -29.64 -6.44
CA THR A 535 -22.79 -28.42 -5.71
C THR A 535 -24.00 -27.74 -6.36
N ASP A 536 -24.69 -26.89 -5.63
CA ASP A 536 -25.82 -26.13 -6.13
C ASP A 536 -25.43 -24.70 -6.51
N TRP A 537 -26.33 -23.99 -7.20
CA TRP A 537 -26.08 -22.60 -7.61
C TRP A 537 -25.98 -21.66 -6.41
N GLU A 538 -26.56 -22.01 -5.25
CA GLU A 538 -26.54 -21.15 -4.06
C GLU A 538 -25.13 -21.11 -3.48
N ASP A 539 -24.42 -22.24 -3.40
CA ASP A 539 -23.03 -22.28 -2.93
C ASP A 539 -22.11 -21.43 -3.82
N VAL A 540 -22.30 -21.47 -5.14
CA VAL A 540 -21.56 -20.61 -6.08
C VAL A 540 -21.96 -19.14 -5.91
N TYR A 541 -23.26 -18.84 -5.85
CA TYR A 541 -23.79 -17.50 -5.72
C TYR A 541 -23.32 -16.79 -4.44
N TYR A 542 -23.10 -17.54 -3.37
CA TYR A 542 -22.52 -17.00 -2.14
C TYR A 542 -21.10 -16.47 -2.32
N CYS A 543 -20.35 -16.96 -3.31
CA CYS A 543 -19.02 -16.48 -3.69
C CYS A 543 -19.04 -15.41 -4.78
N VAL A 544 -20.15 -15.24 -5.50
CA VAL A 544 -20.28 -14.22 -6.55
C VAL A 544 -20.61 -12.86 -5.98
N LEU A 545 -21.40 -12.79 -4.90
CA LEU A 545 -21.78 -11.52 -4.29
C LEU A 545 -21.49 -11.49 -2.80
N SER A 546 -21.00 -10.34 -2.35
CA SER A 546 -20.83 -10.05 -0.93
C SER A 546 -22.14 -10.25 -0.18
N THR A 547 -22.04 -10.67 1.09
CA THR A 547 -23.21 -10.94 1.95
C THR A 547 -24.19 -9.77 2.01
N ARG A 548 -23.69 -8.53 1.95
CA ARG A 548 -24.48 -7.29 1.99
C ARG A 548 -25.42 -7.17 0.78
N VAL A 549 -24.94 -7.48 -0.41
CA VAL A 549 -25.65 -7.22 -1.67
C VAL A 549 -26.40 -8.46 -2.16
N ARG A 550 -25.94 -9.65 -1.81
CA ARG A 550 -26.48 -10.94 -2.28
C ARG A 550 -28.00 -11.10 -2.13
N ASN A 551 -28.56 -10.81 -0.96
CA ASN A 551 -30.00 -10.95 -0.73
C ASN A 551 -30.83 -9.93 -1.51
N THR A 552 -30.29 -8.71 -1.64
CA THR A 552 -30.90 -7.63 -2.41
C THR A 552 -30.92 -7.97 -3.89
N PHE A 553 -29.80 -8.45 -4.42
CA PHE A 553 -29.65 -8.80 -5.81
C PHE A 553 -30.60 -9.95 -6.22
N LEU A 554 -30.67 -11.02 -5.41
CA LEU A 554 -31.57 -12.15 -5.68
C LEU A 554 -33.05 -11.71 -5.73
N LYS A 555 -33.46 -10.80 -4.84
CA LYS A 555 -34.83 -10.24 -4.86
C LYS A 555 -35.09 -9.39 -6.09
N LEU A 556 -34.09 -8.62 -6.53
CA LEU A 556 -34.25 -7.64 -7.60
C LEU A 556 -34.31 -8.30 -8.99
N PHE A 557 -33.48 -9.32 -9.20
CA PHE A 557 -33.33 -9.99 -10.49
C PHE A 557 -34.10 -11.32 -10.58
N GLY A 558 -34.40 -11.94 -9.44
CA GLY A 558 -35.07 -13.24 -9.38
C GLY A 558 -34.14 -14.43 -9.58
N GLU A 559 -34.62 -15.60 -9.18
CA GLU A 559 -33.84 -16.85 -9.20
C GLU A 559 -33.43 -17.26 -10.62
N ASP A 560 -34.34 -17.23 -11.60
CA ASP A 560 -34.04 -17.62 -12.98
C ASP A 560 -32.90 -16.79 -13.60
N PHE A 561 -32.84 -15.49 -13.29
CA PHE A 561 -31.75 -14.62 -13.73
C PHE A 561 -30.42 -15.01 -13.06
N VAL A 562 -30.45 -15.23 -11.75
CA VAL A 562 -29.27 -15.57 -10.97
C VAL A 562 -28.71 -16.93 -11.38
N VAL A 563 -29.57 -17.94 -11.57
CA VAL A 563 -29.14 -19.27 -12.02
C VAL A 563 -28.45 -19.20 -13.39
N GLU A 564 -29.01 -18.45 -14.34
CA GLU A 564 -28.37 -18.26 -15.64
C GLU A 564 -27.06 -17.45 -15.52
N LEU A 565 -26.99 -16.46 -14.63
CA LEU A 565 -25.75 -15.74 -14.35
C LEU A 565 -24.67 -16.70 -13.82
N ILE A 566 -25.02 -17.60 -12.91
CA ILE A 566 -24.09 -18.62 -12.41
C ILE A 566 -23.65 -19.57 -13.53
N ASP A 567 -24.56 -20.02 -14.38
CA ASP A 567 -24.21 -20.85 -15.55
C ASP A 567 -23.28 -20.11 -16.51
N THR A 568 -23.54 -18.82 -16.73
CA THR A 568 -22.70 -17.93 -17.54
C THR A 568 -21.28 -17.84 -16.96
N ILE A 569 -21.16 -17.52 -15.66
CA ILE A 569 -19.87 -17.41 -14.98
C ILE A 569 -19.11 -18.74 -15.01
N SER A 570 -19.80 -19.85 -14.78
CA SER A 570 -19.21 -21.21 -14.74
C SER A 570 -18.61 -21.63 -16.09
N ASN A 571 -19.16 -21.13 -17.19
CA ASN A 571 -18.78 -21.51 -18.54
C ASN A 571 -17.93 -20.47 -19.28
N THR A 572 -17.61 -19.34 -18.66
CA THR A 572 -16.90 -18.25 -19.32
C THR A 572 -15.39 -18.39 -19.14
N SER A 573 -14.64 -18.32 -20.24
CA SER A 573 -13.19 -18.19 -20.20
C SER A 573 -12.80 -16.71 -20.05
N ILE A 574 -11.76 -16.45 -19.26
CA ILE A 574 -11.28 -15.11 -18.94
C ILE A 574 -9.77 -15.02 -19.10
N LYS A 575 -9.29 -13.83 -19.42
CA LYS A 575 -7.87 -13.44 -19.40
C LYS A 575 -7.69 -12.27 -18.45
N GLU A 576 -7.02 -12.47 -17.33
CA GLU A 576 -6.60 -11.34 -16.49
C GLU A 576 -5.25 -10.83 -17.00
N GLY A 577 -5.11 -9.51 -17.14
CA GLY A 577 -3.79 -8.91 -17.34
C GLY A 577 -3.00 -8.88 -16.04
N GLU A 578 -1.68 -8.90 -16.15
CA GLU A 578 -0.77 -9.25 -15.04
C GLU A 578 -0.91 -8.28 -13.85
N MET A 579 -1.14 -6.99 -14.09
CA MET A 579 -1.31 -6.00 -13.02
C MET A 579 -2.51 -6.26 -12.09
N LEU A 580 -3.47 -7.10 -12.48
CA LEU A 580 -4.66 -7.44 -11.68
C LEU A 580 -4.43 -8.57 -10.68
N GLU A 581 -3.33 -9.33 -10.84
CA GLU A 581 -3.17 -10.64 -10.24
C GLU A 581 -1.77 -10.88 -9.65
N ALA A 582 -1.53 -12.10 -9.17
CA ALA A 582 -0.34 -12.46 -8.40
C ALA A 582 0.97 -12.42 -9.20
N ALA A 583 0.93 -12.32 -10.53
CA ALA A 583 2.12 -12.11 -11.36
C ALA A 583 2.33 -10.64 -11.78
N SER A 584 1.64 -9.69 -11.13
CA SER A 584 1.84 -8.25 -11.34
C SER A 584 3.30 -7.76 -11.30
N PRO A 585 4.25 -8.36 -10.54
CA PRO A 585 5.65 -7.97 -10.63
C PRO A 585 6.29 -8.17 -12.01
N ALA A 586 5.69 -8.98 -12.89
CA ALA A 586 6.15 -9.13 -14.28
C ALA A 586 6.02 -7.84 -15.11
N ASP A 587 5.17 -6.89 -14.68
CA ASP A 587 5.04 -5.58 -15.30
C ASP A 587 5.91 -4.53 -14.58
N ILE A 588 6.65 -3.72 -15.35
CA ILE A 588 7.47 -2.63 -14.81
C ILE A 588 6.64 -1.62 -14.00
N THR A 589 5.36 -1.42 -14.33
CA THR A 589 4.53 -0.43 -13.62
C THR A 589 4.30 -0.81 -12.16
N PHE A 590 4.34 -2.11 -11.81
CA PHE A 590 4.24 -2.58 -10.43
C PHE A 590 5.29 -1.91 -9.53
N TRP A 591 6.52 -1.80 -10.01
CA TRP A 591 7.65 -1.36 -9.19
C TRP A 591 7.64 0.14 -8.88
N VAL A 592 7.01 0.96 -9.73
CA VAL A 592 7.01 2.42 -9.56
C VAL A 592 5.78 2.94 -8.81
N ILE A 593 4.72 2.13 -8.63
CA ILE A 593 3.49 2.56 -7.93
C ILE A 593 3.56 2.34 -6.41
N HIS A 594 4.24 1.30 -5.93
CA HIS A 594 4.35 0.97 -4.50
C HIS A 594 5.17 1.99 -3.68
N PRO A 595 6.29 2.54 -4.20
CA PRO A 595 6.97 3.66 -3.56
C PRO A 595 6.07 4.86 -3.24
N THR A 596 4.99 5.07 -4.00
CA THR A 596 4.04 6.15 -3.70
C THR A 596 3.30 5.92 -2.38
N ILE A 597 2.99 4.66 -2.02
CA ILE A 597 2.39 4.32 -0.72
C ILE A 597 3.41 4.41 0.41
N GLU A 598 4.64 3.97 0.17
CA GLU A 598 5.75 4.16 1.13
C GLU A 598 5.96 5.64 1.44
N ARG A 599 5.93 6.51 0.42
CA ARG A 599 6.05 7.97 0.59
C ARG A 599 4.97 8.52 1.53
N LEU A 600 3.74 8.01 1.46
CA LEU A 600 2.67 8.40 2.40
C LEU A 600 2.98 7.94 3.83
N LEU A 601 3.49 6.71 3.99
CA LEU A 601 3.88 6.20 5.30
C LEU A 601 5.00 7.05 5.92
N ILE A 602 6.05 7.35 5.15
CA ILE A 602 7.17 8.18 5.61
C ILE A 602 6.70 9.59 5.95
N ALA A 603 5.89 10.21 5.08
CA ALA A 603 5.28 11.52 5.34
C ALA A 603 4.56 11.54 6.70
N LYS A 604 3.79 10.48 6.99
CA LYS A 604 3.00 10.36 8.21
C LYS A 604 3.83 10.16 9.48
N ARG A 605 5.04 9.60 9.35
CA ARG A 605 5.98 9.37 10.45
C ARG A 605 6.94 10.53 10.68
N LEU A 606 7.01 11.49 9.77
CA LEU A 606 7.84 12.69 9.89
C LEU A 606 7.10 13.82 10.64
N PRO A 607 7.73 14.48 11.65
CA PRO A 607 7.07 15.48 12.49
C PRO A 607 6.78 16.81 11.76
N ASN A 608 7.51 17.09 10.68
CA ASN A 608 7.49 18.37 9.98
C ASN A 608 6.72 18.34 8.65
N VAL A 609 6.15 17.19 8.28
CA VAL A 609 5.34 17.05 7.06
C VAL A 609 3.87 17.25 7.44
N ASN A 610 3.25 18.30 6.93
CA ASN A 610 1.84 18.59 7.15
C ASN A 610 1.11 18.65 5.82
N PHE A 611 0.43 17.55 5.47
CA PHE A 611 -0.52 17.54 4.37
C PHE A 611 -1.93 17.72 4.92
N MET A 612 -2.45 18.94 4.79
CA MET A 612 -3.86 19.30 5.00
C MET A 612 -4.45 18.89 6.37
N GLY A 613 -3.64 18.89 7.43
CA GLY A 613 -4.10 18.60 8.79
C GLY A 613 -3.58 17.29 9.39
N THR A 614 -2.63 16.61 8.73
CA THR A 614 -2.06 15.38 9.27
C THR A 614 -1.32 15.62 10.58
N SER A 615 -1.82 14.99 11.63
CA SER A 615 -1.04 14.64 12.81
C SER A 615 -0.26 13.35 12.53
N VAL A 616 0.92 13.22 13.13
CA VAL A 616 1.55 11.92 13.41
C VAL A 616 0.49 10.95 13.97
N PHE A 617 0.64 9.64 13.72
CA PHE A 617 -0.27 8.63 14.28
C PHE A 617 -0.64 8.94 15.74
N GLN A 618 -1.92 8.79 16.09
CA GLN A 618 -2.39 9.05 17.44
C GLN A 618 -1.70 8.07 18.39
N LYS A 619 -0.88 8.65 19.26
CA LYS A 619 -0.02 7.97 20.21
C LYS A 619 -0.87 7.28 21.28
N TRP A 620 -0.79 5.96 21.35
CA TRP A 620 -1.23 5.20 22.53
C TRP A 620 0.01 4.54 23.14
N GLY A 621 0.16 4.62 24.46
CA GLY A 621 1.31 4.02 25.13
C GLY A 621 1.25 2.48 25.05
N THR A 622 2.32 1.86 24.57
CA THR A 622 2.50 0.40 24.53
C THR A 622 3.65 -0.05 25.45
N VAL A 623 3.84 -1.37 25.55
CA VAL A 623 4.69 -2.05 26.56
C VAL A 623 6.17 -2.16 26.13
N ASP A 624 6.47 -2.03 24.85
CA ASP A 624 7.83 -2.08 24.27
C ASP A 624 8.48 -0.70 24.07
N GLY A 625 7.75 0.38 24.38
CA GLY A 625 8.20 1.75 24.18
C GLY A 625 7.95 2.30 22.76
N SER A 626 7.31 1.54 21.87
CA SER A 626 6.83 2.06 20.58
C SER A 626 5.62 3.00 20.77
N GLU A 627 5.45 3.98 19.88
CA GLU A 627 4.30 4.92 19.94
C GLU A 627 3.10 4.45 19.10
N GLU A 628 3.18 3.26 18.50
CA GLU A 628 2.28 2.71 17.47
C GLU A 628 1.94 1.24 17.77
N SER A 629 0.79 0.75 17.31
CA SER A 629 0.36 -0.65 17.52
C SER A 629 0.01 -1.33 16.20
N TRP A 630 0.56 -2.52 15.97
CA TRP A 630 0.22 -3.37 14.82
C TRP A 630 -1.21 -3.90 14.92
N LEU A 631 -1.99 -3.80 13.84
CA LEU A 631 -3.27 -4.49 13.74
C LEU A 631 -3.03 -5.96 13.38
N SER A 632 -3.31 -6.89 14.29
CA SER A 632 -3.38 -8.33 13.96
C SER A 632 -4.71 -8.58 13.24
N TYR A 633 -4.67 -8.64 11.91
CA TYR A 633 -5.86 -8.89 11.08
C TYR A 633 -5.49 -9.68 9.84
N SER A 634 -6.28 -10.73 9.59
CA SER A 634 -6.19 -11.61 8.45
C SER A 634 -7.60 -11.96 8.02
N TYR A 635 -7.88 -11.81 6.73
CA TYR A 635 -9.18 -12.16 6.14
C TYR A 635 -9.42 -13.68 6.18
N TYR A 636 -8.36 -14.49 6.26
CA TYR A 636 -8.41 -15.95 6.06
C TYR A 636 -7.94 -16.74 7.28
N SER A 637 -8.49 -16.39 8.46
CA SER A 637 -8.30 -17.19 9.67
C SER A 637 -9.44 -18.18 9.88
N GLN A 638 -9.10 -19.42 10.21
CA GLN A 638 -10.06 -20.49 10.41
C GLN A 638 -9.79 -21.23 11.72
N ALA A 639 -10.83 -21.37 12.55
CA ALA A 639 -10.76 -22.19 13.76
C ALA A 639 -10.77 -23.69 13.43
N GLU A 640 -10.27 -24.49 14.38
CA GLU A 640 -10.29 -25.94 14.29
C GLU A 640 -11.73 -26.45 14.07
N ASN A 641 -11.92 -27.33 13.09
CA ASN A 641 -13.20 -27.90 12.67
C ASN A 641 -14.26 -26.88 12.19
N ALA A 642 -13.89 -25.63 11.90
CA ALA A 642 -14.83 -24.66 11.31
C ALA A 642 -15.12 -24.96 9.82
N ASN A 643 -14.23 -25.68 9.13
CA ASN A 643 -14.44 -26.22 7.79
C ASN A 643 -14.30 -27.75 7.81
N LYS A 644 -15.25 -28.45 7.18
CA LYS A 644 -15.25 -29.92 7.10
C LYS A 644 -14.15 -30.49 6.20
N TYR A 645 -13.62 -29.69 5.27
CA TYR A 645 -12.52 -30.04 4.35
C TYR A 645 -11.15 -29.66 4.91
N TYR A 646 -11.08 -28.59 5.71
CA TYR A 646 -9.88 -28.15 6.42
C TYR A 646 -10.13 -28.18 7.92
N THR A 647 -9.92 -29.35 8.54
CA THR A 647 -10.26 -29.56 9.96
C THR A 647 -9.29 -28.91 10.92
N ASP A 648 -8.05 -28.68 10.49
CA ASP A 648 -7.04 -28.05 11.32
C ASP A 648 -7.27 -26.54 11.41
N ALA A 649 -6.98 -25.95 12.58
CA ALA A 649 -6.96 -24.50 12.69
C ALA A 649 -5.84 -23.94 11.80
N TYR A 650 -6.12 -22.84 11.11
CA TYR A 650 -5.15 -22.16 10.28
C TYR A 650 -5.29 -20.65 10.45
N THR A 651 -4.16 -19.99 10.69
CA THR A 651 -4.04 -18.54 10.57
C THR A 651 -3.09 -18.28 9.43
N CYS A 652 -3.51 -17.46 8.48
CA CYS A 652 -2.63 -17.05 7.40
C CYS A 652 -1.37 -16.38 7.92
N VAL A 653 -0.22 -16.88 7.46
CA VAL A 653 1.09 -16.30 7.73
C VAL A 653 1.31 -15.11 6.79
N GLY A 654 1.97 -14.07 7.30
CA GLY A 654 2.30 -12.83 6.59
C GLY A 654 1.59 -11.62 7.23
N HIS A 655 0.53 -11.82 8.00
CA HIS A 655 -0.29 -10.70 8.47
C HIS A 655 0.05 -10.22 9.89
N GLU A 656 0.69 -11.07 10.68
CA GLU A 656 1.07 -10.75 12.05
C GLU A 656 2.36 -9.92 12.09
N ALA A 657 2.53 -9.18 13.18
CA ALA A 657 3.72 -8.35 13.40
C ALA A 657 5.01 -9.19 13.43
N THR A 658 4.89 -10.45 13.87
CA THR A 658 6.00 -11.42 14.00
C THR A 658 6.19 -12.31 12.78
N ASP A 659 5.35 -12.18 11.74
CA ASP A 659 5.53 -12.97 10.53
C ASP A 659 6.72 -12.41 9.72
N PRO A 660 7.47 -13.27 9.00
CA PRO A 660 8.55 -12.83 8.13
C PRO A 660 8.06 -11.81 7.10
N VAL A 661 8.77 -10.68 6.96
CA VAL A 661 8.38 -9.62 6.01
C VAL A 661 8.64 -9.99 4.55
N LEU A 662 9.61 -10.86 4.30
CA LEU A 662 9.92 -11.40 2.99
C LEU A 662 10.13 -12.90 3.08
N PRO A 663 9.84 -13.63 2.00
CA PRO A 663 10.30 -15.00 1.87
C PRO A 663 11.84 -15.04 1.79
N ASP A 664 12.44 -16.14 2.28
CA ASP A 664 13.89 -16.34 2.53
C ASP A 664 14.83 -16.10 1.32
N LYS A 665 14.33 -15.87 0.10
CA LYS A 665 15.12 -15.91 -1.14
C LYS A 665 15.46 -14.56 -1.75
N LEU A 666 14.83 -13.46 -1.34
CA LEU A 666 15.08 -12.14 -1.95
C LEU A 666 16.13 -11.34 -1.16
N PRO A 667 16.97 -10.53 -1.85
CA PRO A 667 18.04 -9.78 -1.19
C PRO A 667 17.46 -8.56 -0.46
N PHE A 668 18.10 -8.10 0.61
CA PHE A 668 17.89 -6.75 1.12
C PHE A 668 18.94 -5.80 0.53
N VAL A 669 18.70 -4.48 0.63
CA VAL A 669 19.76 -3.49 0.38
C VAL A 669 20.87 -3.65 1.41
N ASP A 670 22.11 -3.38 1.01
CA ASP A 670 23.31 -3.67 1.81
C ASP A 670 23.21 -3.09 3.25
N GLY A 671 23.44 -3.95 4.25
CA GLY A 671 23.43 -3.57 5.67
C GLY A 671 22.05 -3.43 6.32
N PHE A 672 20.96 -3.45 5.54
CA PHE A 672 19.60 -3.31 6.08
C PHE A 672 19.18 -4.53 6.91
N TYR A 673 19.54 -5.73 6.45
CA TYR A 673 19.18 -6.97 7.14
C TYR A 673 19.75 -6.99 8.56
N GLU A 674 21.05 -6.71 8.73
CA GLU A 674 21.71 -6.66 10.04
C GLU A 674 21.19 -5.54 10.93
N TYR A 675 20.67 -4.47 10.34
CA TYR A 675 20.04 -3.38 11.09
C TYR A 675 18.62 -3.73 11.54
N ALA A 676 17.86 -4.43 10.70
CA ALA A 676 16.46 -4.75 10.93
C ALA A 676 16.25 -5.98 11.82
N ASP A 677 17.07 -7.03 11.68
CA ASP A 677 17.03 -8.24 12.54
C ASP A 677 17.56 -7.90 13.94
N THR A 678 16.68 -7.41 14.80
CA THR A 678 17.08 -6.84 16.10
C THR A 678 17.38 -7.90 17.15
N ASP A 679 16.81 -9.09 17.01
CA ASP A 679 17.01 -10.20 17.94
C ASP A 679 18.02 -11.26 17.44
N ASN A 680 18.52 -11.11 16.20
CA ASN A 680 19.50 -11.97 15.53
C ASN A 680 19.03 -13.42 15.40
N ASP A 681 17.73 -13.64 15.19
CA ASP A 681 17.17 -14.98 14.96
C ASP A 681 17.25 -15.42 13.48
N GLY A 682 17.64 -14.49 12.60
CA GLY A 682 17.79 -14.71 11.17
C GLY A 682 16.54 -14.39 10.35
N ILE A 683 15.50 -13.80 10.94
CA ILE A 683 14.23 -13.49 10.30
C ILE A 683 13.88 -12.02 10.56
N VAL A 684 13.79 -11.21 9.50
CA VAL A 684 13.22 -9.87 9.63
C VAL A 684 11.71 -9.98 9.62
N THR A 685 11.08 -9.67 10.75
CA THR A 685 9.61 -9.66 10.86
C THR A 685 8.98 -8.40 10.28
N ASN A 686 7.67 -8.42 10.03
CA ASN A 686 6.91 -7.23 9.63
C ASN A 686 7.13 -6.04 10.58
N TRP A 687 7.15 -6.29 11.89
CA TRP A 687 7.36 -5.26 12.90
C TRP A 687 8.78 -4.71 12.88
N GLU A 688 9.78 -5.58 12.81
CA GLU A 688 11.18 -5.18 12.72
C GLU A 688 11.45 -4.35 11.47
N TYR A 689 10.95 -4.78 10.31
CA TYR A 689 11.04 -4.00 9.08
C TYR A 689 10.37 -2.62 9.24
N PHE A 690 9.18 -2.56 9.83
CA PHE A 690 8.48 -1.31 10.07
C PHE A 690 9.25 -0.36 11.00
N LEU A 691 9.87 -0.89 12.06
CA LEU A 691 10.72 -0.12 12.97
C LEU A 691 12.02 0.33 12.29
N ALA A 692 12.65 -0.56 11.52
CA ALA A 692 13.90 -0.30 10.82
C ALA A 692 13.75 0.80 9.76
N THR A 693 12.58 0.87 9.11
CA THR A 693 12.26 1.91 8.12
C THR A 693 11.82 3.25 8.72
N ASN A 694 12.08 3.50 10.01
CA ASN A 694 11.72 4.77 10.66
C ASN A 694 12.49 5.96 10.06
N PRO A 695 11.81 6.91 9.39
CA PRO A 695 12.49 8.00 8.70
C PRO A 695 13.13 9.04 9.63
N ASN A 696 12.83 8.99 10.93
CA ASN A 696 13.44 9.86 11.93
C ASN A 696 14.84 9.40 12.35
N LEU A 697 15.27 8.21 11.91
CA LEU A 697 16.60 7.66 12.16
C LEU A 697 17.42 7.73 10.86
N PRO A 698 18.67 8.24 10.90
CA PRO A 698 19.51 8.32 9.72
C PRO A 698 20.06 6.96 9.28
N ASP A 699 20.01 5.91 10.10
CA ASP A 699 20.70 4.64 9.80
C ASP A 699 19.77 3.55 9.24
N GLY A 700 18.45 3.78 9.20
CA GLY A 700 17.47 2.78 8.81
C GLY A 700 17.40 2.50 7.31
N LEU A 701 17.00 3.49 6.52
CA LEU A 701 16.96 3.39 5.06
C LEU A 701 18.16 4.10 4.45
N ASP A 702 18.79 3.51 3.43
CA ASP A 702 19.89 4.12 2.70
C ASP A 702 19.45 5.17 1.67
N TYR A 703 18.15 5.44 1.62
CA TYR A 703 17.52 6.44 0.77
C TYR A 703 16.59 7.38 1.55
N VAL A 704 16.27 8.50 0.91
CA VAL A 704 15.21 9.43 1.30
C VAL A 704 14.30 9.71 0.11
N TYR A 705 13.11 10.27 0.35
CA TYR A 705 12.28 10.86 -0.70
C TYR A 705 12.68 12.31 -0.93
N ASP A 706 12.63 12.76 -2.19
CA ASP A 706 13.03 14.12 -2.59
C ASP A 706 12.24 15.20 -1.85
N HIS A 707 10.91 15.07 -1.84
CA HIS A 707 10.01 15.96 -1.11
C HIS A 707 8.68 15.28 -0.76
N PHE A 708 7.96 15.89 0.18
CA PHE A 708 6.60 15.50 0.59
C PHE A 708 5.56 16.56 0.21
N ASN A 709 5.76 17.16 -0.96
CA ASN A 709 4.83 18.13 -1.54
C ASN A 709 3.87 17.44 -2.52
N TRP A 710 2.59 17.79 -2.45
CA TRP A 710 1.54 17.42 -3.40
C TRP A 710 0.96 18.71 -3.98
N ASP A 711 1.77 19.44 -4.73
CA ASP A 711 1.45 20.80 -5.18
C ASP A 711 0.19 20.84 -6.08
N HIS A 712 -0.07 19.76 -6.82
CA HIS A 712 -1.31 19.60 -7.60
C HIS A 712 -2.57 19.55 -6.73
N CYS A 713 -2.43 19.25 -5.43
CA CYS A 713 -3.52 19.21 -4.46
C CYS A 713 -3.73 20.53 -3.70
N ALA A 714 -2.74 21.43 -3.66
CA ALA A 714 -2.67 22.57 -2.73
C ALA A 714 -3.82 23.60 -2.83
N ASN A 715 -4.49 23.70 -3.98
CA ASN A 715 -5.58 24.67 -4.23
C ASN A 715 -6.94 24.01 -4.48
N LYS A 716 -7.03 22.69 -4.33
CA LYS A 716 -8.27 21.97 -4.58
C LYS A 716 -9.13 22.16 -3.34
N GLN A 717 -10.29 22.82 -3.50
CA GLN A 717 -11.34 22.80 -2.48
C GLN A 717 -11.69 21.32 -2.28
N LEU A 718 -11.04 20.67 -1.32
CA LEU A 718 -11.41 19.34 -0.93
C LEU A 718 -12.78 19.48 -0.28
N PHE A 719 -13.82 19.30 -1.10
CA PHE A 719 -15.19 19.16 -0.64
C PHE A 719 -15.25 17.85 0.15
N PHE A 720 -14.84 17.93 1.42
CA PHE A 720 -15.06 16.91 2.42
C PHE A 720 -16.53 16.96 2.82
N GLY A 721 -17.37 16.39 1.97
CA GLY A 721 -18.81 16.35 2.16
C GLY A 721 -19.35 15.12 1.46
N HIS A 722 -19.43 14.01 2.20
CA HIS A 722 -20.38 12.91 1.99
C HIS A 722 -20.76 12.63 0.52
N GLU A 723 -19.79 12.28 -0.33
CA GLU A 723 -20.03 11.35 -1.43
C GLU A 723 -19.38 10.01 -1.07
N ARG A 724 -19.63 9.57 0.17
CA ARG A 724 -19.53 8.16 0.52
C ARG A 724 -20.87 7.52 0.17
N VAL A 725 -20.89 6.73 -0.89
CA VAL A 725 -21.74 5.53 -0.87
C VAL A 725 -20.98 4.54 0.01
N GLY A 726 -21.26 4.54 1.32
CA GLY A 726 -20.63 3.66 2.32
C GLY A 726 -19.69 4.38 3.28
N SER A 727 -20.21 4.80 4.43
CA SER A 727 -19.39 5.30 5.53
C SER A 727 -18.64 4.18 6.24
N ILE A 728 -17.34 4.39 6.46
CA ILE A 728 -16.39 3.73 7.38
C ILE A 728 -16.97 3.46 8.79
N GLU A 729 -17.93 2.54 8.86
CA GLU A 729 -18.13 1.55 9.92
C GLU A 729 -17.80 0.12 9.37
N ASP A 730 -17.38 0.04 8.10
CA ASP A 730 -17.27 -1.17 7.27
C ASP A 730 -15.88 -1.88 7.35
N VAL A 731 -15.38 -2.21 8.55
CA VAL A 731 -14.19 -3.10 8.72
C VAL A 731 -14.40 -4.18 9.79
N SER A 732 -15.65 -4.50 10.14
CA SER A 732 -15.93 -5.61 11.07
C SER A 732 -16.29 -6.92 10.39
N VAL A 733 -16.45 -6.96 9.06
CA VAL A 733 -16.88 -8.18 8.35
C VAL A 733 -16.35 -8.16 6.91
N LEU A 734 -15.04 -8.36 6.78
CA LEU A 734 -14.50 -9.18 5.69
C LEU A 734 -13.80 -10.36 6.33
#